data_AF-A0A356TKH0-F1
#
_entry.id   AF-A0A356TKH0-F1
#
_cell.length_a   1.000
_cell.length_b   1.000
_cell.length_c   1.000
_cell.angle_alpha   90.00
_cell.angle_beta   90.00
_cell.angle_gamma   90.00
#
_symmetry.space_group_name_H-M   'P 1'
#
loop_
_entity.id
_entity.type
_entity.pdbx_description
1 polymer ?
#
loop_
_entity_poly.entity_id
_entity_poly.type
_entity_poly.pdbx_seq_one_letter_code
_entity_poly.pdbx_strand_id
1 'polypeptide(L)'
;MARSLRRLARPLSDGGETVMNEDTLHTIQEAIEKARAAALAVDGEPPPEAQALTDLELRMKKLRRAWGRPQSLGFFGPSQAGKSFLVGALLSHELGSLKVKAREGEVDFLQDINPAKGVESTGVVTRFSSAEGPGPLTHGDFHCRVLSLEVMLESLATGFLVECTAPAVDAERVERALRDARLQSGPPAPPLYRRAWDAVWHDLLKKYQDRHPYLNELRRHPELRTEAWKKGIGSVAGWSHVFSLLWGGRGYSQDLDRLADKLIEGLEILGHPDTVEVDLDYVRASSTNPSIIDAACLNAIGTPQSTMQVWSAEREVSIEPSVLAALVAEVRLPLQKVTGSLLENTDLLDFPGGRALRGINGFEPGELNTGNLENAIEVFKRGKLTFLFEQFSLDREITALVLASPGPTKPEAIQMQHQVERWLSIRHGSPTPLDQEEIERPSLFMALTKFDMSLGALRSDNARDRWESRVEEACVEFWARSHNSWIYNWGEKNRAFDNMFWIRNPYADQMNTLKPGSGDFDVVKRGYHESRAVKTFVAHHGDKWAAMEGEGDDGLPRSGIPLLASHLRAKLAEDIKKKELTAELRAIHGELVQALELLTPSRDEEEQRQRLEHAATALVNAVRAEMTKHYSGAVFGELVELITLPHDELEHEIRAFYKTLAPMSIKVSDKVKKLMVHVLKHWSTRAVARFRSSEIDLPAALVERYVREVCTSKMLLPVLGKSIFPYFNKSDIDFSLVSMIMQVKISDALLHLFSDRGRRTPEIPVRLSYSETAGDGGSEDAAEEIDWADVDFEEEPGQAEPEHVDIVFAGNGFFEHWAAQLPPFYVKNAGGKVKSAMDDPRVQQLVAALGQAESVRL
;
A
#
# COMPACT_ATOMS: atom_id res chain seq x y z
N MET A 1 -41.13 6.97 -17.41
CA MET A 1 -39.89 6.39 -16.86
C MET A 1 -39.92 6.20 -15.34
N ALA A 2 -41.10 6.16 -14.69
CA ALA A 2 -41.28 5.96 -13.25
C ALA A 2 -41.26 4.48 -12.79
N ARG A 3 -40.51 3.60 -13.47
CA ARG A 3 -40.45 2.15 -13.16
C ARG A 3 -39.11 1.67 -12.59
N SER A 4 -38.08 2.51 -12.51
CA SER A 4 -36.73 2.06 -12.07
C SER A 4 -36.54 2.02 -10.54
N LEU A 5 -37.24 2.86 -9.77
CA LEU A 5 -36.92 3.08 -8.34
C LEU A 5 -37.69 2.20 -7.33
N ARG A 6 -38.66 1.38 -7.75
CA ARG A 6 -39.38 0.46 -6.83
C ARG A 6 -38.73 -0.92 -6.64
N ARG A 7 -37.52 -1.16 -7.15
CA ARG A 7 -36.82 -2.46 -7.03
C ARG A 7 -35.70 -2.51 -5.98
N LEU A 8 -35.39 -1.41 -5.30
CA LEU A 8 -34.32 -1.35 -4.28
C LEU A 8 -34.76 -1.82 -2.87
N ALA A 9 -35.94 -2.42 -2.71
CA ALA A 9 -36.47 -2.84 -1.41
C ALA A 9 -37.18 -4.21 -1.44
N ARG A 10 -36.55 -5.23 -2.03
CA ARG A 10 -36.88 -6.64 -1.78
C ARG A 10 -35.60 -7.40 -1.43
N PRO A 11 -35.61 -8.32 -0.46
CA PRO A 11 -34.51 -9.25 -0.29
C PRO A 11 -34.43 -10.08 -1.59
N LEU A 12 -33.30 -9.98 -2.28
CA LEU A 12 -33.03 -10.78 -3.48
C LEU A 12 -32.76 -12.22 -3.05
N SER A 13 -33.78 -13.05 -3.10
CA SER A 13 -33.64 -14.50 -3.19
C SER A 13 -33.20 -14.87 -4.61
N ASP A 14 -32.11 -15.63 -4.73
CA ASP A 14 -31.60 -16.36 -5.89
C ASP A 14 -31.69 -15.66 -7.26
N GLY A 15 -30.57 -15.05 -7.68
CA GLY A 15 -30.35 -14.60 -9.04
C GLY A 15 -28.85 -14.57 -9.35
N GLY A 16 -28.40 -15.48 -10.23
CA GLY A 16 -27.00 -15.79 -10.48
C GLY A 16 -26.08 -14.59 -10.68
N GLU A 17 -24.91 -14.66 -10.05
CA GLU A 17 -23.80 -13.74 -10.23
C GLU A 17 -23.48 -13.59 -11.72
N THR A 18 -23.68 -12.40 -12.27
CA THR A 18 -23.16 -12.05 -13.59
C THR A 18 -21.63 -12.11 -13.48
N VAL A 19 -21.01 -13.09 -14.12
CA VAL A 19 -19.54 -13.22 -14.17
C VAL A 19 -18.98 -11.93 -14.76
N MET A 20 -18.30 -11.14 -13.94
CA MET A 20 -17.74 -9.86 -14.37
C MET A 20 -16.64 -10.08 -15.40
N ASN A 21 -16.69 -9.32 -16.50
CA ASN A 21 -15.80 -9.48 -17.65
C ASN A 21 -15.04 -8.18 -17.98
N GLU A 22 -14.14 -8.23 -18.96
CA GLU A 22 -13.35 -7.07 -19.40
C GLU A 22 -14.21 -5.90 -19.90
N ASP A 23 -15.41 -6.17 -20.42
CA ASP A 23 -16.33 -5.13 -20.90
C ASP A 23 -16.82 -4.24 -19.75
N THR A 24 -17.08 -4.83 -18.58
CA THR A 24 -17.46 -4.11 -17.36
C THR A 24 -16.36 -3.16 -16.91
N LEU A 25 -15.11 -3.66 -16.86
CA LEU A 25 -13.93 -2.84 -16.54
C LEU A 25 -13.78 -1.68 -17.53
N HIS A 26 -13.89 -1.98 -18.83
CA HIS A 26 -13.79 -0.99 -19.87
C HIS A 26 -14.86 0.09 -19.77
N THR A 27 -16.11 -0.30 -19.53
CA THR A 27 -17.25 0.62 -19.40
C THR A 27 -17.07 1.59 -18.24
N ILE A 28 -16.63 1.10 -17.07
CA ILE A 28 -16.37 1.95 -15.90
C ILE A 28 -15.18 2.88 -16.15
N GLN A 29 -14.09 2.38 -16.73
CA GLN A 29 -12.93 3.20 -17.05
C GLN A 29 -13.28 4.33 -18.02
N GLU A 30 -14.01 4.03 -19.10
CA GLU A 30 -14.46 5.06 -20.05
C GLU A 30 -15.34 6.11 -19.37
N ALA A 31 -16.24 5.70 -18.48
CA ALA A 31 -17.10 6.62 -17.75
C ALA A 31 -16.28 7.57 -16.86
N ILE A 32 -15.25 7.06 -16.18
CA ILE A 32 -14.31 7.87 -15.38
C ILE A 32 -13.55 8.86 -16.27
N GLU A 33 -12.98 8.40 -17.39
CA GLU A 33 -12.19 9.24 -18.30
C GLU A 33 -13.03 10.37 -18.91
N LYS A 34 -14.25 10.06 -19.38
CA LYS A 34 -15.21 11.04 -19.90
C LYS A 34 -15.61 12.05 -18.82
N ALA A 35 -15.94 11.57 -17.63
CA ALA A 35 -16.33 12.42 -16.51
C ALA A 35 -15.21 13.38 -16.10
N ARG A 36 -13.98 12.86 -15.98
CA ARG A 36 -12.81 13.63 -15.61
C ARG A 36 -12.47 14.69 -16.65
N ALA A 37 -12.48 14.32 -17.94
CA ALA A 37 -12.22 15.26 -19.02
C ALA A 37 -13.25 16.42 -19.00
N ALA A 38 -14.54 16.10 -18.82
CA ALA A 38 -15.58 17.11 -18.69
C ALA A 38 -15.39 17.99 -17.44
N ALA A 39 -15.02 17.41 -16.30
CA ALA A 39 -14.79 18.14 -15.06
C ALA A 39 -13.57 19.09 -15.14
N LEU A 40 -12.53 18.73 -15.88
CA LEU A 40 -11.32 19.55 -16.06
C LEU A 40 -11.45 20.62 -17.15
N ALA A 41 -12.42 20.51 -18.06
CA ALA A 41 -12.62 21.43 -19.19
C ALA A 41 -13.30 22.77 -18.81
N VAL A 42 -13.12 23.26 -17.57
CA VAL A 42 -13.76 24.47 -17.06
C VAL A 42 -12.85 25.69 -17.21
N ASP A 43 -13.38 26.81 -17.70
CA ASP A 43 -12.70 28.11 -17.65
C ASP A 43 -12.63 28.60 -16.18
N GLY A 44 -11.56 28.24 -15.48
CA GLY A 44 -11.33 28.61 -14.08
C GLY A 44 -10.70 27.50 -13.24
N GLU A 45 -10.95 27.55 -11.93
CA GLU A 45 -10.51 26.53 -10.98
C GLU A 45 -11.43 25.30 -11.12
N PRO A 46 -10.90 24.09 -11.38
CA PRO A 46 -11.73 22.90 -11.59
C PRO A 46 -12.57 22.59 -10.33
N PRO A 47 -13.75 21.97 -10.50
CA PRO A 47 -14.57 21.58 -9.37
C PRO A 47 -13.79 20.57 -8.49
N PRO A 48 -13.98 20.58 -7.16
CA PRO A 48 -13.28 19.67 -6.25
C PRO A 48 -13.40 18.19 -6.64
N GLU A 49 -14.56 17.79 -7.17
CA GLU A 49 -14.87 16.45 -7.66
C GLU A 49 -13.99 16.02 -8.86
N ALA A 50 -13.36 16.96 -9.58
CA ALA A 50 -12.41 16.65 -10.66
C ALA A 50 -11.17 15.90 -10.15
N GLN A 51 -10.73 16.20 -8.91
CA GLN A 51 -9.64 15.44 -8.31
C GLN A 51 -10.12 14.05 -7.88
N ALA A 52 -11.31 13.91 -7.29
CA ALA A 52 -11.86 12.60 -6.95
C ALA A 52 -11.95 11.70 -8.21
N LEU A 53 -12.38 12.24 -9.35
CA LEU A 53 -12.37 11.54 -10.63
C LEU A 53 -10.94 11.21 -11.13
N THR A 54 -9.95 12.04 -10.82
CA THR A 54 -8.54 11.75 -11.11
C THR A 54 -8.02 10.61 -10.25
N ASP A 55 -8.38 10.57 -8.97
CA ASP A 55 -7.99 9.51 -8.04
C ASP A 55 -8.66 8.17 -8.42
N LEU A 56 -9.94 8.21 -8.83
CA LEU A 56 -10.65 7.06 -9.38
C LEU A 56 -10.01 6.55 -10.68
N GLU A 57 -9.56 7.44 -11.58
CA GLU A 57 -8.85 7.03 -12.80
C GLU A 57 -7.55 6.30 -12.47
N LEU A 58 -6.78 6.80 -11.50
CA LEU A 58 -5.54 6.17 -11.06
C LEU A 58 -5.79 4.80 -10.42
N ARG A 59 -6.78 4.69 -9.53
CA ARG A 59 -7.19 3.41 -8.93
C ARG A 59 -7.67 2.42 -9.99
N MET A 60 -8.48 2.88 -10.95
CA MET A 60 -8.98 2.04 -12.03
C MET A 60 -7.86 1.54 -12.95
N LYS A 61 -6.86 2.37 -13.26
CA LYS A 61 -5.67 1.94 -14.03
C LYS A 61 -4.88 0.86 -13.30
N LYS A 62 -4.66 1.02 -11.98
CA LYS A 62 -4.01 0.00 -11.14
C LYS A 62 -4.81 -1.30 -11.11
N LEU A 63 -6.11 -1.21 -10.88
CA LEU A 63 -7.03 -2.36 -10.87
C LEU A 63 -6.98 -3.10 -12.21
N ARG A 64 -7.07 -2.38 -13.34
CA ARG A 64 -7.03 -3.00 -14.67
C ARG A 64 -5.70 -3.71 -14.95
N ARG A 65 -4.57 -3.11 -14.57
CA ARG A 65 -3.26 -3.75 -14.66
C ARG A 65 -3.19 -5.04 -13.84
N ALA A 66 -3.73 -5.00 -12.62
CA ALA A 66 -3.79 -6.17 -11.75
C ALA A 66 -4.73 -7.25 -12.30
N TRP A 67 -5.87 -6.87 -12.87
CA TRP A 67 -6.88 -7.79 -13.42
C TRP A 67 -6.37 -8.61 -14.60
N GLY A 68 -5.55 -8.00 -15.47
CA GLY A 68 -4.95 -8.69 -16.61
C GLY A 68 -3.87 -9.72 -16.26
N ARG A 69 -3.55 -9.91 -14.97
CA ARG A 69 -2.50 -10.83 -14.50
C ARG A 69 -3.10 -11.89 -13.59
N PRO A 70 -2.67 -13.16 -13.70
CA PRO A 70 -3.18 -14.23 -12.86
C PRO A 70 -2.86 -13.98 -11.38
N GLN A 71 -3.62 -14.63 -10.49
CA GLN A 71 -3.20 -14.74 -9.10
C GLN A 71 -1.85 -15.44 -9.01
N SER A 72 -1.02 -15.06 -8.04
CA SER A 72 0.30 -15.65 -7.88
C SER A 72 0.63 -15.99 -6.43
N LEU A 73 1.40 -17.06 -6.25
CA LEU A 73 1.99 -17.50 -5.00
C LEU A 73 3.44 -16.99 -4.92
N GLY A 74 3.71 -16.09 -3.97
CA GLY A 74 5.05 -15.55 -3.73
C GLY A 74 5.88 -16.42 -2.78
N PHE A 75 7.15 -16.63 -3.10
CA PHE A 75 8.15 -17.25 -2.22
C PHE A 75 9.15 -16.20 -1.78
N PHE A 76 9.22 -15.97 -0.47
CA PHE A 76 10.05 -14.92 0.12
C PHE A 76 10.80 -15.43 1.35
N GLY A 77 12.06 -15.09 1.53
CA GLY A 77 12.86 -15.65 2.62
C GLY A 77 14.31 -15.18 2.60
N PRO A 78 15.01 -15.21 3.75
CA PRO A 78 16.42 -14.82 3.85
C PRO A 78 17.37 -15.87 3.22
N SER A 79 16.99 -17.15 3.17
CA SER A 79 17.85 -18.21 2.63
C SER A 79 17.55 -18.50 1.15
N GLN A 80 18.43 -18.05 0.25
CA GLN A 80 18.29 -18.36 -1.18
C GLN A 80 18.34 -19.87 -1.47
N ALA A 81 19.25 -20.61 -0.83
CA ALA A 81 19.39 -22.06 -1.05
C ALA A 81 18.16 -22.84 -0.57
N GLY A 82 17.63 -22.52 0.63
CA GLY A 82 16.42 -23.16 1.16
C GLY A 82 15.17 -22.86 0.32
N LYS A 83 15.02 -21.60 -0.11
CA LYS A 83 13.93 -21.16 -0.98
C LYS A 83 14.01 -21.80 -2.38
N SER A 84 15.18 -21.81 -3.01
CA SER A 84 15.36 -22.42 -4.34
C SER A 84 15.06 -23.92 -4.31
N PHE A 85 15.49 -24.62 -3.25
CA PHE A 85 15.10 -26.03 -3.03
C PHE A 85 13.58 -26.16 -2.88
N LEU A 86 12.94 -25.35 -2.04
CA LEU A 86 11.50 -25.37 -1.82
C LEU A 86 10.71 -25.16 -3.12
N VAL A 87 11.06 -24.13 -3.90
CA VAL A 87 10.43 -23.85 -5.19
C VAL A 87 10.63 -25.00 -6.17
N GLY A 88 11.87 -25.49 -6.31
CA GLY A 88 12.18 -26.62 -7.20
C GLY A 88 11.45 -27.90 -6.81
N ALA A 89 11.41 -28.23 -5.52
CA ALA A 89 10.74 -29.42 -5.00
C ALA A 89 9.22 -29.32 -5.15
N LEU A 90 8.63 -28.17 -4.86
CA LEU A 90 7.19 -27.94 -5.03
C LEU A 90 6.78 -28.04 -6.50
N LEU A 91 7.51 -27.37 -7.40
CA LEU A 91 7.21 -27.42 -8.83
C LEU A 91 7.41 -28.82 -9.41
N SER A 92 8.44 -29.55 -8.97
CA SER A 92 8.64 -30.94 -9.40
C SER A 92 7.53 -31.86 -8.88
N HIS A 93 7.03 -31.64 -7.67
CA HIS A 93 5.88 -32.37 -7.14
C HIS A 93 4.59 -32.08 -7.94
N GLU A 94 4.35 -30.82 -8.29
CA GLU A 94 3.13 -30.40 -8.99
C GLU A 94 3.14 -30.76 -10.49
N LEU A 95 4.32 -30.85 -11.12
CA LEU A 95 4.45 -31.09 -12.55
C LEU A 95 5.03 -32.46 -12.93
N GLY A 96 5.56 -33.21 -11.96
CA GLY A 96 6.34 -34.43 -12.19
C GLY A 96 7.77 -34.17 -12.71
N SER A 97 7.95 -33.17 -13.59
CA SER A 97 9.27 -32.70 -14.04
C SER A 97 9.29 -31.20 -14.26
N LEU A 98 10.34 -30.52 -13.78
CA LEU A 98 10.48 -29.07 -13.93
C LEU A 98 11.19 -28.71 -15.24
N LYS A 99 10.45 -28.84 -16.35
CA LYS A 99 10.88 -28.47 -17.70
C LYS A 99 10.34 -27.10 -18.09
N VAL A 100 11.24 -26.20 -18.47
CA VAL A 100 10.93 -24.86 -18.97
C VAL A 100 10.86 -24.92 -20.49
N LYS A 101 9.77 -24.38 -21.05
CA LYS A 101 9.57 -24.30 -22.49
C LYS A 101 10.37 -23.13 -23.07
N ALA A 102 11.12 -23.42 -24.13
CA ALA A 102 11.76 -22.45 -25.00
C ALA A 102 11.17 -22.64 -26.42
N ARG A 103 11.50 -21.76 -27.36
CA ARG A 103 10.98 -21.87 -28.73
C ARG A 103 11.46 -23.15 -29.44
N GLU A 104 12.71 -23.54 -29.19
CA GLU A 104 13.37 -24.68 -29.86
C GLU A 104 13.37 -25.98 -29.04
N GLY A 105 12.64 -26.02 -27.92
CA GLY A 105 12.53 -27.24 -27.11
C GLY A 105 12.23 -26.97 -25.63
N GLU A 106 12.63 -27.89 -24.77
CA GLU A 106 12.47 -27.78 -23.33
C GLU A 106 13.82 -27.97 -22.64
N VAL A 107 14.05 -27.20 -21.56
CA VAL A 107 15.28 -27.26 -20.75
C VAL A 107 14.95 -27.55 -19.30
N ASP A 108 15.88 -28.20 -18.60
CA ASP A 108 15.71 -28.48 -17.19
C ASP A 108 16.04 -27.24 -16.35
N PHE A 109 15.10 -26.78 -15.53
CA PHE A 109 15.36 -25.60 -14.70
C PHE A 109 16.52 -25.83 -13.71
N LEU A 110 16.56 -27.00 -13.06
CA LEU A 110 17.51 -27.28 -11.99
C LEU A 110 18.88 -27.70 -12.51
N GLN A 111 18.99 -28.13 -13.77
CA GLN A 111 20.28 -28.49 -14.37
C GLN A 111 20.83 -27.40 -15.28
N ASP A 112 19.98 -26.78 -16.11
CA ASP A 112 20.41 -25.89 -17.19
C ASP A 112 20.26 -24.41 -16.84
N ILE A 113 19.19 -24.01 -16.15
CA ILE A 113 18.91 -22.59 -15.86
C ILE A 113 19.52 -22.16 -14.53
N ASN A 114 19.22 -22.87 -13.46
CA ASN A 114 19.69 -22.60 -12.11
C ASN A 114 20.31 -23.87 -11.49
N PRO A 115 21.43 -24.37 -12.05
CA PRO A 115 22.20 -25.45 -11.42
C PRO A 115 22.58 -25.04 -10.01
N ALA A 116 22.53 -25.98 -9.06
CA ALA A 116 22.80 -25.79 -7.64
C ALA A 116 24.27 -25.38 -7.36
N LYS A 117 24.67 -24.20 -7.84
CA LYS A 117 26.02 -23.64 -7.72
C LYS A 117 26.23 -22.90 -6.40
N GLY A 118 25.20 -22.77 -5.57
CA GLY A 118 25.26 -21.97 -4.33
C GLY A 118 25.48 -20.47 -4.59
N VAL A 119 25.42 -20.04 -5.85
CA VAL A 119 25.55 -18.64 -6.26
C VAL A 119 24.17 -17.99 -6.11
N GLU A 120 24.16 -16.78 -5.55
CA GLU A 120 22.94 -16.03 -5.29
C GLU A 120 22.21 -15.69 -6.61
N SER A 121 20.89 -15.89 -6.69
CA SER A 121 20.12 -15.30 -7.81
C SER A 121 20.26 -13.79 -7.78
N THR A 122 20.39 -13.19 -8.97
CA THR A 122 20.25 -11.74 -9.20
C THR A 122 19.03 -11.16 -8.49
N GLY A 123 19.01 -9.84 -8.30
CA GLY A 123 17.82 -9.09 -7.89
C GLY A 123 16.69 -9.08 -8.93
N VAL A 124 16.37 -10.22 -9.53
CA VAL A 124 15.33 -10.45 -10.55
C VAL A 124 14.33 -11.46 -9.99
N VAL A 125 13.04 -11.17 -10.13
CA VAL A 125 11.97 -12.12 -9.75
C VAL A 125 11.81 -13.16 -10.85
N THR A 126 11.75 -14.45 -10.50
CA THR A 126 11.46 -15.51 -11.47
C THR A 126 9.99 -15.89 -11.39
N ARG A 127 9.25 -15.72 -12.49
CA ARG A 127 7.83 -16.11 -12.59
C ARG A 127 7.71 -17.43 -13.35
N PHE A 128 7.17 -18.45 -12.69
CA PHE A 128 6.79 -19.71 -13.31
C PHE A 128 5.31 -19.68 -13.63
N SER A 129 4.95 -19.96 -14.88
CA SER A 129 3.56 -19.86 -15.35
C SER A 129 3.24 -20.95 -16.36
N SER A 130 2.04 -21.52 -16.28
CA SER A 130 1.51 -22.41 -17.31
C SER A 130 0.78 -21.68 -18.44
N ALA A 131 0.50 -20.39 -18.24
CA ALA A 131 -0.17 -19.53 -19.22
C ALA A 131 0.82 -19.00 -20.26
N GLU A 132 0.34 -18.84 -21.49
CA GLU A 132 1.05 -18.12 -22.53
C GLU A 132 1.28 -16.65 -22.07
N GLY A 133 2.39 -16.06 -22.50
CA GLY A 133 2.87 -14.75 -22.06
C GLY A 133 1.90 -13.58 -22.30
N PRO A 134 2.32 -12.32 -22.07
CA PRO A 134 1.56 -11.13 -22.51
C PRO A 134 1.33 -11.05 -24.04
N GLY A 135 1.95 -11.95 -24.82
CA GLY A 135 1.76 -12.16 -26.25
C GLY A 135 2.59 -13.36 -26.72
N PRO A 136 2.44 -13.78 -27.99
CA PRO A 136 3.30 -14.81 -28.57
C PRO A 136 4.74 -14.33 -28.57
N LEU A 137 5.67 -15.19 -28.15
CA LEU A 137 7.11 -14.97 -28.35
C LEU A 137 7.39 -15.03 -29.85
N THR A 138 7.95 -13.97 -30.39
CA THR A 138 8.17 -13.84 -31.84
C THR A 138 9.63 -14.06 -32.23
N HIS A 139 10.56 -13.67 -31.37
CA HIS A 139 11.98 -13.63 -31.66
C HIS A 139 12.86 -14.23 -30.56
N GLY A 140 12.50 -14.08 -29.28
CA GLY A 140 13.24 -14.66 -28.16
C GLY A 140 12.57 -15.92 -27.59
N ASP A 141 13.14 -16.43 -26.50
CA ASP A 141 12.62 -17.59 -25.75
C ASP A 141 11.85 -17.19 -24.48
N PHE A 142 12.16 -16.02 -23.91
CA PHE A 142 11.60 -15.58 -22.63
C PHE A 142 11.20 -14.11 -22.62
N HIS A 143 10.06 -13.81 -22.01
CA HIS A 143 9.64 -12.45 -21.71
C HIS A 143 10.32 -11.97 -20.42
N CYS A 144 11.04 -10.85 -20.51
CA CYS A 144 11.63 -10.16 -19.36
C CYS A 144 10.94 -8.81 -19.17
N ARG A 145 10.34 -8.58 -17.99
CA ARG A 145 9.78 -7.27 -17.63
C ARG A 145 10.91 -6.34 -17.24
N VAL A 146 10.96 -5.16 -17.86
CA VAL A 146 11.98 -4.15 -17.59
C VAL A 146 11.48 -3.17 -16.53
N LEU A 147 12.38 -2.67 -15.67
CA LEU A 147 12.09 -1.59 -14.73
C LEU A 147 11.79 -0.31 -15.53
N SER A 148 10.76 0.42 -15.14
CA SER A 148 10.58 1.79 -15.64
C SER A 148 11.69 2.71 -15.10
N LEU A 149 11.89 3.87 -15.72
CA LEU A 149 12.82 4.88 -15.22
C LEU A 149 12.52 5.25 -13.76
N GLU A 150 11.22 5.42 -13.43
CA GLU A 150 10.72 5.67 -12.08
C GLU A 150 11.24 4.62 -11.08
N VAL A 151 10.95 3.35 -11.36
CA VAL A 151 11.30 2.23 -10.48
C VAL A 151 12.81 2.07 -10.33
N MET A 152 13.57 2.27 -11.42
CA MET A 152 15.03 2.21 -11.39
C MET A 152 15.61 3.31 -10.47
N LEU A 153 15.12 4.55 -10.63
CA LEU A 153 15.55 5.68 -9.81
C LEU A 153 15.16 5.51 -8.34
N GLU A 154 13.95 5.05 -8.06
CA GLU A 154 13.50 4.80 -6.69
C GLU A 154 14.29 3.68 -6.02
N SER A 155 14.64 2.64 -6.77
CA SER A 155 15.51 1.56 -6.29
C SER A 155 16.89 2.09 -5.88
N LEU A 156 17.50 2.93 -6.73
CA LEU A 156 18.80 3.53 -6.43
C LEU A 156 18.75 4.49 -5.23
N ALA A 157 17.74 5.37 -5.20
CA ALA A 157 17.54 6.33 -4.11
C ALA A 157 17.23 5.63 -2.78
N THR A 158 16.39 4.59 -2.79
CA THR A 158 16.10 3.78 -1.60
C THR A 158 17.36 3.13 -1.04
N GLY A 159 18.21 2.56 -1.91
CA GLY A 159 19.50 2.01 -1.50
C GLY A 159 20.36 3.06 -0.81
N PHE A 160 20.49 4.24 -1.41
CA PHE A 160 21.27 5.34 -0.82
C PHE A 160 20.73 5.78 0.55
N LEU A 161 19.42 6.03 0.67
CA LEU A 161 18.81 6.55 1.89
C LEU A 161 18.87 5.57 3.07
N VAL A 162 18.95 4.27 2.78
CA VAL A 162 18.94 3.23 3.83
C VAL A 162 20.36 2.77 4.17
N GLU A 163 21.32 2.89 3.27
CA GLU A 163 22.67 2.33 3.45
C GLU A 163 23.82 3.31 3.39
N CYS A 164 23.62 4.52 2.86
CA CYS A 164 24.70 5.49 2.70
C CYS A 164 24.60 6.59 3.74
N THR A 165 25.76 7.16 4.09
CA THR A 165 25.79 8.43 4.81
C THR A 165 25.35 9.53 3.84
N ALA A 166 24.23 10.19 4.11
CA ALA A 166 23.77 11.32 3.31
C ALA A 166 24.53 12.61 3.68
N PRO A 167 24.77 13.52 2.72
CA PRO A 167 25.38 14.81 3.04
C PRO A 167 24.37 15.72 3.74
N ALA A 168 24.87 16.72 4.46
CA ALA A 168 24.05 17.89 4.78
C ALA A 168 23.58 18.57 3.48
N VAL A 169 22.34 19.05 3.46
CA VAL A 169 21.83 19.77 2.28
C VAL A 169 22.46 21.15 2.23
N ASP A 170 23.26 21.37 1.19
CA ASP A 170 23.88 22.66 0.88
C ASP A 170 23.11 23.33 -0.26
N ALA A 171 22.62 24.55 -0.01
CA ALA A 171 21.85 25.33 -0.99
C ALA A 171 22.68 25.58 -2.26
N GLU A 172 23.98 25.86 -2.14
CA GLU A 172 24.83 26.12 -3.29
C GLU A 172 24.96 24.87 -4.17
N ARG A 173 25.06 23.68 -3.57
CA ARG A 173 25.09 22.41 -4.30
C ARG A 173 23.80 22.15 -5.06
N VAL A 174 22.64 22.40 -4.45
CA VAL A 174 21.34 22.21 -5.11
C VAL A 174 21.18 23.19 -6.28
N GLU A 175 21.47 24.48 -6.06
CA GLU A 175 21.40 25.51 -7.10
C GLU A 175 22.40 25.23 -8.24
N ARG A 176 23.60 24.76 -7.92
CA ARG A 176 24.61 24.36 -8.92
C ARG A 176 24.13 23.17 -9.74
N ALA A 177 23.60 22.13 -9.11
CA ALA A 177 23.05 20.97 -9.81
C ALA A 177 21.94 21.38 -10.79
N LEU A 178 21.02 22.25 -10.36
CA LEU A 178 19.94 22.76 -11.20
C LEU A 178 20.44 23.68 -12.33
N ARG A 179 21.48 24.48 -12.08
CA ARG A 179 22.12 25.33 -13.09
C ARG A 179 22.84 24.49 -14.14
N ASP A 180 23.65 23.54 -13.71
CA ASP A 180 24.41 22.65 -14.59
C ASP A 180 23.45 21.80 -15.43
N ALA A 181 22.36 21.31 -14.83
CA ALA A 181 21.30 20.58 -15.54
C ALA A 181 20.72 21.37 -16.73
N ARG A 182 20.55 22.71 -16.59
CA ARG A 182 20.06 23.59 -17.67
C ARG A 182 21.09 23.81 -18.78
N LEU A 183 22.38 23.69 -18.45
CA LEU A 183 23.48 23.87 -19.41
C LEU A 183 23.78 22.58 -20.18
N GLN A 184 23.31 21.42 -19.71
CA GLN A 184 23.54 20.16 -20.39
C GLN A 184 22.88 20.09 -21.77
N SER A 185 23.68 19.69 -22.76
CA SER A 185 23.24 19.42 -24.13
C SER A 185 23.12 17.91 -24.36
N GLY A 186 22.36 17.50 -25.37
CA GLY A 186 22.16 16.09 -25.70
C GLY A 186 20.77 15.82 -26.27
N PRO A 187 20.39 14.54 -26.38
CA PRO A 187 19.04 14.16 -26.80
C PRO A 187 17.97 14.85 -25.94
N PRO A 188 16.86 15.32 -26.55
CA PRO A 188 15.77 15.94 -25.81
C PRO A 188 15.14 14.92 -24.86
N ALA A 189 14.93 15.30 -23.60
CA ALA A 189 14.30 14.44 -22.63
C ALA A 189 12.80 14.28 -22.94
N PRO A 190 12.29 13.04 -23.10
CA PRO A 190 10.86 12.81 -23.16
C PRO A 190 10.14 13.25 -21.88
N PRO A 191 8.82 13.51 -21.92
CA PRO A 191 8.04 13.86 -20.73
C PRO A 191 8.14 12.87 -19.57
N LEU A 192 8.51 11.61 -19.86
CA LEU A 192 8.70 10.56 -18.86
C LEU A 192 9.77 10.92 -17.82
N TYR A 193 10.84 11.65 -18.16
CA TYR A 193 11.89 12.01 -17.20
C TYR A 193 11.38 12.95 -16.10
N ARG A 194 10.57 13.93 -16.50
CA ARG A 194 9.92 14.84 -15.56
C ARG A 194 8.94 14.09 -14.66
N ARG A 195 8.11 13.22 -15.25
CA ARG A 195 7.17 12.38 -14.49
C ARG A 195 7.91 11.47 -13.51
N ALA A 196 9.06 10.93 -13.93
CA ALA A 196 9.87 10.08 -13.10
C ALA A 196 10.41 10.80 -11.86
N TRP A 197 10.90 12.02 -12.02
CA TRP A 197 11.24 12.87 -10.87
C TRP A 197 10.02 13.08 -9.96
N ASP A 198 8.88 13.48 -10.53
CA ASP A 198 7.68 13.83 -9.77
C ASP A 198 7.17 12.65 -8.94
N ALA A 199 7.11 11.46 -9.54
CA ALA A 199 6.68 10.22 -8.90
C ALA A 199 7.65 9.81 -7.79
N VAL A 200 8.94 9.66 -8.11
CA VAL A 200 9.95 9.20 -7.14
C VAL A 200 10.10 10.18 -5.99
N TRP A 201 10.10 11.48 -6.27
CA TRP A 201 10.15 12.52 -5.24
C TRP A 201 8.93 12.45 -4.31
N HIS A 202 7.74 12.26 -4.86
CA HIS A 202 6.51 12.10 -4.07
C HIS A 202 6.57 10.84 -3.19
N ASP A 203 6.94 9.70 -3.79
CA ASP A 203 6.94 8.41 -3.10
C ASP A 203 7.99 8.34 -1.99
N LEU A 204 9.20 8.86 -2.22
CA LEU A 204 10.22 8.97 -1.18
C LEU A 204 9.77 9.87 -0.02
N LEU A 205 9.18 11.04 -0.31
CA LEU A 205 8.66 11.92 0.74
C LEU A 205 7.50 11.29 1.51
N LYS A 206 6.64 10.53 0.84
CA LYS A 206 5.54 9.80 1.49
C LYS A 206 6.05 8.66 2.35
N LYS A 207 7.04 7.90 1.86
CA LYS A 207 7.62 6.73 2.53
C LYS A 207 8.44 7.11 3.76
N TYR A 208 9.32 8.09 3.62
CA TYR A 208 10.22 8.50 4.70
C TYR A 208 9.67 9.64 5.56
N GLN A 209 8.67 10.40 5.08
CA GLN A 209 8.07 11.53 5.80
C GLN A 209 9.14 12.42 6.44
N ASP A 210 8.98 12.75 7.73
CA ASP A 210 9.96 13.52 8.50
C ASP A 210 11.09 12.66 9.10
N ARG A 211 11.19 11.37 8.76
CA ARG A 211 12.15 10.43 9.39
C ARG A 211 13.54 10.48 8.78
N HIS A 212 13.70 10.95 7.54
CA HIS A 212 15.01 11.03 6.87
C HIS A 212 15.51 12.48 6.78
N PRO A 213 16.57 12.87 7.53
CA PRO A 213 17.03 14.26 7.62
C PRO A 213 17.33 14.91 6.26
N TYR A 214 18.02 14.19 5.37
CA TYR A 214 18.38 14.68 4.04
C TYR A 214 17.16 15.09 3.19
N LEU A 215 16.15 14.21 3.09
CA LEU A 215 14.94 14.49 2.30
C LEU A 215 14.16 15.67 2.87
N ASN A 216 14.09 15.78 4.21
CA ASN A 216 13.41 16.89 4.89
C ASN A 216 14.05 18.24 4.57
N GLU A 217 15.37 18.31 4.64
CA GLU A 217 16.10 19.53 4.31
C GLU A 217 15.98 19.85 2.82
N LEU A 218 16.11 18.85 1.96
CA LEU A 218 16.03 19.02 0.51
C LEU A 218 14.64 19.53 0.07
N ARG A 219 13.56 18.98 0.65
CA ARG A 219 12.17 19.47 0.47
C ARG A 219 11.97 20.93 0.86
N ARG A 220 12.73 21.44 1.83
CA ARG A 220 12.61 22.83 2.30
C ARG A 220 13.34 23.82 1.39
N HIS A 221 14.14 23.34 0.44
CA HIS A 221 14.91 24.19 -0.47
C HIS A 221 13.99 25.10 -1.32
N PRO A 222 14.23 26.44 -1.35
CA PRO A 222 13.34 27.39 -2.02
C PRO A 222 13.12 27.08 -3.51
N GLU A 223 14.16 26.75 -4.26
CA GLU A 223 14.01 26.46 -5.70
C GLU A 223 13.11 25.24 -5.94
N LEU A 224 13.31 24.16 -5.18
CA LEU A 224 12.57 22.91 -5.38
C LEU A 224 11.08 23.05 -5.08
N ARG A 225 10.70 23.98 -4.19
CA ARG A 225 9.28 24.28 -3.87
C ARG A 225 8.52 24.97 -4.99
N THR A 226 9.21 25.69 -5.88
CA THR A 226 8.55 26.57 -6.86
C THR A 226 8.22 25.88 -8.17
N GLU A 227 8.67 24.62 -8.37
CA GLU A 227 8.45 23.81 -9.59
C GLU A 227 8.96 24.44 -10.91
N ALA A 228 9.35 25.72 -10.88
CA ALA A 228 9.74 26.53 -12.03
C ALA A 228 11.05 26.06 -12.66
N TRP A 229 11.94 25.50 -11.84
CA TRP A 229 13.23 24.97 -12.27
C TRP A 229 13.11 23.88 -13.34
N LYS A 230 12.01 23.10 -13.34
CA LYS A 230 11.76 22.02 -14.30
C LYS A 230 11.64 22.50 -15.74
N LYS A 231 11.19 23.76 -15.96
CA LYS A 231 10.99 24.31 -17.31
C LYS A 231 12.30 24.54 -18.07
N GLY A 232 13.43 24.68 -17.36
CA GLY A 232 14.73 24.95 -17.96
C GLY A 232 15.53 23.72 -18.37
N ILE A 233 15.03 22.50 -18.08
CA ILE A 233 15.78 21.26 -18.28
C ILE A 233 15.20 20.53 -19.48
N GLY A 234 15.92 20.56 -20.60
CA GLY A 234 15.46 20.02 -21.89
C GLY A 234 16.10 18.71 -22.32
N SER A 235 17.22 18.30 -21.72
CA SER A 235 18.01 17.16 -22.18
C SER A 235 18.02 16.00 -21.18
N VAL A 236 18.21 14.77 -21.68
CA VAL A 236 18.35 13.55 -20.84
C VAL A 236 19.51 13.72 -19.84
N ALA A 237 20.66 14.22 -20.31
CA ALA A 237 21.81 14.52 -19.46
C ALA A 237 21.50 15.56 -18.38
N GLY A 238 20.68 16.57 -18.70
CA GLY A 238 20.19 17.56 -17.74
C GLY A 238 19.34 16.91 -16.64
N TRP A 239 18.44 16.01 -16.99
CA TRP A 239 17.65 15.27 -15.99
C TRP A 239 18.49 14.31 -15.15
N SER A 240 19.52 13.67 -15.70
CA SER A 240 20.48 12.88 -14.91
C SER A 240 21.14 13.72 -13.80
N HIS A 241 21.50 14.99 -14.07
CA HIS A 241 21.99 15.90 -13.04
C HIS A 241 20.96 16.15 -11.94
N VAL A 242 19.68 16.27 -12.30
CA VAL A 242 18.60 16.47 -11.33
C VAL A 242 18.41 15.23 -10.47
N PHE A 243 18.36 14.04 -11.09
CA PHE A 243 18.16 12.78 -10.38
C PHE A 243 19.25 12.54 -9.33
N SER A 244 20.48 13.02 -9.54
CA SER A 244 21.54 12.90 -8.52
C SER A 244 21.22 13.57 -7.19
N LEU A 245 20.29 14.53 -7.15
CA LEU A 245 19.77 15.09 -5.89
C LEU A 245 19.04 14.06 -5.02
N LEU A 246 18.64 12.90 -5.57
CA LEU A 246 18.06 11.81 -4.78
C LEU A 246 19.12 11.06 -3.96
N TRP A 247 20.41 11.22 -4.29
CA TRP A 247 21.54 10.56 -3.60
C TRP A 247 22.72 11.51 -3.29
N GLY A 248 22.42 12.74 -2.88
CA GLY A 248 23.43 13.68 -2.35
C GLY A 248 23.87 14.79 -3.31
N GLY A 249 23.42 14.74 -4.57
CA GLY A 249 23.77 15.67 -5.65
C GLY A 249 25.01 15.25 -6.42
N ARG A 250 25.10 15.68 -7.69
CA ARG A 250 26.17 15.25 -8.61
C ARG A 250 27.56 15.51 -8.04
N GLY A 251 28.41 14.49 -8.10
CA GLY A 251 29.79 14.52 -7.59
C GLY A 251 29.92 14.16 -6.10
N TYR A 252 28.83 14.03 -5.35
CA TYR A 252 28.89 13.55 -3.97
C TYR A 252 29.25 12.05 -3.91
N SER A 253 28.64 11.25 -4.79
CA SER A 253 28.90 9.82 -4.94
C SER A 253 29.10 9.52 -6.43
N GLN A 254 30.32 9.72 -6.93
CA GLN A 254 30.62 9.58 -8.35
C GLN A 254 30.34 8.17 -8.88
N ASP A 255 30.50 7.13 -8.05
CA ASP A 255 30.23 5.76 -8.47
C ASP A 255 28.72 5.52 -8.64
N LEU A 256 27.86 6.13 -7.79
CA LEU A 256 26.39 6.10 -7.96
C LEU A 256 25.94 6.91 -9.18
N ASP A 257 26.53 8.09 -9.40
CA ASP A 257 26.24 8.90 -10.60
C ASP A 257 26.55 8.12 -11.89
N ARG A 258 27.71 7.46 -11.95
CA ARG A 258 28.11 6.64 -13.11
C ARG A 258 27.22 5.42 -13.31
N LEU A 259 26.81 4.77 -12.21
CA LEU A 259 25.87 3.66 -12.28
C LEU A 259 24.51 4.13 -12.80
N ALA A 260 23.97 5.24 -12.27
CA ALA A 260 22.72 5.82 -12.74
C ALA A 260 22.78 6.17 -14.23
N ASP A 261 23.86 6.83 -14.68
CA ASP A 261 24.05 7.19 -16.09
C ASP A 261 24.07 5.94 -16.99
N LYS A 262 24.77 4.87 -16.59
CA LYS A 262 24.77 3.58 -17.32
C LYS A 262 23.38 2.93 -17.41
N LEU A 263 22.61 2.96 -16.32
CA LEU A 263 21.27 2.37 -16.30
C LEU A 263 20.26 3.20 -17.11
N ILE A 264 20.37 4.53 -17.07
CA ILE A 264 19.56 5.43 -17.91
C ILE A 264 19.88 5.22 -19.39
N GLU A 265 21.17 5.11 -19.75
CA GLU A 265 21.59 4.78 -21.11
C GLU A 265 21.03 3.43 -21.56
N GLY A 266 21.07 2.41 -20.70
CA GLY A 266 20.44 1.11 -20.98
C GLY A 266 18.95 1.21 -21.27
N LEU A 267 18.20 2.01 -20.49
CA LEU A 267 16.77 2.25 -20.75
C LEU A 267 16.51 3.00 -22.06
N GLU A 268 17.36 3.97 -22.41
CA GLU A 268 17.29 4.69 -23.69
C GLU A 268 17.57 3.75 -24.87
N ILE A 269 18.56 2.85 -24.76
CA ILE A 269 18.86 1.83 -25.78
C ILE A 269 17.66 0.90 -26.00
N LEU A 270 17.03 0.45 -24.92
CA LEU A 270 15.84 -0.39 -24.98
C LEU A 270 14.62 0.38 -25.51
N GLY A 271 14.60 1.71 -25.37
CA GLY A 271 13.47 2.56 -25.73
C GLY A 271 12.32 2.55 -24.72
N HIS A 272 12.63 2.33 -23.44
CA HIS A 272 11.67 2.27 -22.31
C HIS A 272 10.49 1.28 -22.50
N PRO A 273 10.73 0.02 -22.87
CA PRO A 273 9.66 -0.97 -23.02
C PRO A 273 9.18 -1.48 -21.66
N ASP A 274 7.93 -1.95 -21.58
CA ASP A 274 7.47 -2.73 -20.43
C ASP A 274 8.11 -4.13 -20.40
N THR A 275 8.32 -4.73 -21.57
CA THR A 275 8.85 -6.09 -21.74
C THR A 275 9.80 -6.20 -22.92
N VAL A 276 10.82 -7.05 -22.79
CA VAL A 276 11.72 -7.45 -23.88
C VAL A 276 11.75 -8.98 -24.02
N GLU A 277 12.05 -9.48 -25.21
CA GLU A 277 12.30 -10.90 -25.44
C GLU A 277 13.82 -11.18 -25.41
N VAL A 278 14.20 -12.24 -24.71
CA VAL A 278 15.59 -12.67 -24.52
C VAL A 278 15.74 -14.15 -24.88
N ASP A 279 16.85 -14.49 -25.52
CA ASP A 279 17.18 -15.87 -25.89
C ASP A 279 17.60 -16.72 -24.69
N LEU A 280 17.37 -18.02 -24.80
CA LEU A 280 17.71 -19.02 -23.80
C LEU A 280 19.18 -18.98 -23.37
N ASP A 281 20.08 -18.64 -24.30
CA ASP A 281 21.53 -18.56 -24.07
C ASP A 281 21.95 -17.54 -23.01
N TYR A 282 21.11 -16.56 -22.71
CA TYR A 282 21.36 -15.54 -21.70
C TYR A 282 20.53 -15.71 -20.43
N VAL A 283 19.68 -16.75 -20.37
CA VAL A 283 18.95 -17.13 -19.15
C VAL A 283 19.55 -18.39 -18.55
N ARG A 284 20.05 -19.32 -19.38
CA ARG A 284 20.67 -20.55 -18.90
C ARG A 284 22.06 -20.34 -18.32
N ALA A 285 22.46 -21.20 -17.40
CA ALA A 285 23.82 -21.25 -16.90
C ALA A 285 24.78 -21.70 -18.02
N SER A 286 25.82 -20.91 -18.27
CA SER A 286 26.83 -21.19 -19.28
C SER A 286 28.23 -20.82 -18.77
N SER A 287 29.26 -21.46 -19.32
CA SER A 287 30.65 -21.06 -19.12
C SER A 287 31.10 -20.00 -20.13
N THR A 288 30.32 -19.76 -21.20
CA THR A 288 30.67 -18.86 -22.30
C THR A 288 29.85 -17.58 -22.28
N ASN A 289 28.55 -17.67 -21.98
CA ASN A 289 27.63 -16.54 -21.97
C ASN A 289 27.23 -16.19 -20.53
N PRO A 290 27.11 -14.89 -20.20
CA PRO A 290 26.57 -14.47 -18.91
C PRO A 290 25.07 -14.76 -18.85
N SER A 291 24.60 -15.19 -17.68
CA SER A 291 23.17 -15.39 -17.40
C SER A 291 22.61 -14.18 -16.67
N ILE A 292 21.54 -13.57 -17.19
CA ILE A 292 20.90 -12.38 -16.59
C ILE A 292 20.24 -12.68 -15.23
N ILE A 293 20.05 -13.96 -14.89
CA ILE A 293 19.51 -14.38 -13.60
C ILE A 293 20.61 -14.68 -12.55
N ASP A 294 21.89 -14.72 -12.95
CA ASP A 294 23.06 -14.90 -12.05
C ASP A 294 23.60 -13.56 -11.50
N ALA A 295 23.73 -13.43 -10.18
CA ALA A 295 24.28 -12.24 -9.52
C ALA A 295 25.64 -11.81 -10.09
N ALA A 296 26.46 -12.74 -10.57
CA ALA A 296 27.74 -12.45 -11.20
C ALA A 296 27.58 -11.59 -12.48
N CYS A 297 26.50 -11.77 -13.23
CA CYS A 297 26.23 -10.97 -14.43
C CYS A 297 26.00 -9.50 -14.05
N LEU A 298 25.10 -9.22 -13.09
CA LEU A 298 24.84 -7.86 -12.64
C LEU A 298 26.11 -7.20 -12.04
N ASN A 299 26.88 -7.94 -11.26
CA ASN A 299 28.13 -7.45 -10.66
C ASN A 299 29.22 -7.10 -11.69
N ALA A 300 29.07 -7.51 -12.96
CA ALA A 300 30.01 -7.18 -14.03
C ALA A 300 29.81 -5.77 -14.61
N ILE A 301 28.84 -4.97 -14.15
CA ILE A 301 28.67 -3.59 -14.60
C ILE A 301 29.98 -2.80 -14.39
N GLY A 302 30.42 -2.11 -15.44
CA GLY A 302 31.68 -1.35 -15.42
C GLY A 302 32.91 -2.16 -15.82
N THR A 303 32.77 -3.46 -16.06
CA THR A 303 33.82 -4.30 -16.64
C THR A 303 33.60 -4.50 -18.16
N PRO A 304 34.66 -4.74 -18.95
CA PRO A 304 34.52 -5.04 -20.38
C PRO A 304 33.73 -6.34 -20.60
N GLN A 305 32.68 -6.27 -21.42
CA GLN A 305 31.83 -7.41 -21.77
C GLN A 305 31.35 -7.31 -23.22
N SER A 306 31.08 -8.45 -23.86
CA SER A 306 30.39 -8.49 -25.15
C SER A 306 28.92 -8.12 -24.97
N THR A 307 28.34 -7.46 -25.96
CA THR A 307 26.89 -7.18 -25.96
C THR A 307 26.08 -8.41 -26.36
N MET A 308 24.81 -8.40 -26.00
CA MET A 308 23.79 -9.37 -26.42
C MET A 308 22.71 -8.69 -27.25
N GLN A 309 22.07 -9.44 -28.14
CA GLN A 309 20.87 -8.98 -28.84
C GLN A 309 19.64 -9.29 -27.98
N VAL A 310 18.74 -8.31 -27.89
CA VAL A 310 17.42 -8.47 -27.29
C VAL A 310 16.37 -7.81 -28.17
N TRP A 311 15.13 -8.29 -28.08
CA TRP A 311 14.03 -7.75 -28.85
C TRP A 311 13.16 -6.87 -27.95
N SER A 312 13.20 -5.57 -28.21
CA SER A 312 12.37 -4.57 -27.55
C SER A 312 11.26 -4.14 -28.51
N ALA A 313 10.01 -4.50 -28.18
CA ALA A 313 8.89 -4.43 -29.10
C ALA A 313 9.22 -5.14 -30.44
N GLU A 314 9.28 -4.43 -31.56
CA GLU A 314 9.64 -4.98 -32.88
C GLU A 314 11.09 -4.64 -33.30
N ARG A 315 11.93 -4.20 -32.37
CA ARG A 315 13.31 -3.78 -32.66
C ARG A 315 14.31 -4.67 -31.94
N GLU A 316 15.26 -5.19 -32.72
CA GLU A 316 16.46 -5.85 -32.19
C GLU A 316 17.45 -4.76 -31.72
N VAL A 317 17.89 -4.87 -30.47
CA VAL A 317 18.80 -3.89 -29.84
C VAL A 317 19.96 -4.61 -29.14
N SER A 318 21.14 -4.01 -29.24
CA SER A 318 22.37 -4.53 -28.64
C SER A 318 22.61 -3.87 -27.28
N ILE A 319 22.70 -4.66 -26.21
CA ILE A 319 22.89 -4.16 -24.83
C ILE A 319 23.93 -4.97 -24.06
N GLU A 320 24.60 -4.36 -23.08
CA GLU A 320 25.44 -5.07 -22.11
C GLU A 320 24.58 -6.02 -21.24
N PRO A 321 24.91 -7.32 -21.14
CA PRO A 321 24.14 -8.28 -20.34
C PRO A 321 23.98 -7.88 -18.87
N SER A 322 25.04 -7.31 -18.27
CA SER A 322 25.01 -6.84 -16.88
C SER A 322 24.08 -5.64 -16.66
N VAL A 323 23.99 -4.73 -17.63
CA VAL A 323 23.04 -3.61 -17.61
C VAL A 323 21.61 -4.14 -17.74
N LEU A 324 21.37 -5.10 -18.64
CA LEU A 324 20.07 -5.75 -18.76
C LEU A 324 19.68 -6.47 -17.45
N ALA A 325 20.60 -7.24 -16.84
CA ALA A 325 20.36 -7.91 -15.56
C ALA A 325 19.98 -6.93 -14.43
N ALA A 326 20.58 -5.73 -14.44
CA ALA A 326 20.20 -4.66 -13.52
C ALA A 326 18.81 -4.07 -13.82
N LEU A 327 18.44 -3.94 -15.10
CA LEU A 327 17.17 -3.35 -15.54
C LEU A 327 16.00 -4.33 -15.61
N VAL A 328 16.21 -5.64 -15.52
CA VAL A 328 15.10 -6.62 -15.53
C VAL A 328 14.49 -6.74 -14.13
N ALA A 329 13.18 -6.61 -14.03
CA ALA A 329 12.40 -6.79 -12.81
C ALA A 329 11.96 -8.26 -12.61
N GLU A 330 11.53 -8.89 -13.70
CA GLU A 330 10.91 -10.21 -13.71
C GLU A 330 11.32 -10.96 -14.97
N VAL A 331 11.68 -12.25 -14.85
CA VAL A 331 11.82 -13.18 -15.99
C VAL A 331 10.70 -14.20 -15.91
N ARG A 332 9.95 -14.37 -17.00
CA ARG A 332 8.87 -15.35 -17.08
C ARG A 332 9.36 -16.64 -17.74
N LEU A 333 9.31 -17.73 -16.97
CA LEU A 333 9.65 -19.08 -17.41
C LEU A 333 8.34 -19.86 -17.66
N PRO A 334 7.96 -20.09 -18.93
CA PRO A 334 6.77 -20.85 -19.25
C PRO A 334 6.96 -22.34 -18.98
N LEU A 335 5.99 -22.97 -18.33
CA LEU A 335 5.98 -24.37 -17.95
C LEU A 335 4.85 -25.12 -18.66
N GLN A 336 4.89 -26.45 -18.63
CA GLN A 336 3.76 -27.26 -19.08
C GLN A 336 2.57 -27.13 -18.13
N LYS A 337 1.36 -26.98 -18.70
CA LYS A 337 0.12 -27.05 -17.92
C LYS A 337 -0.18 -28.50 -17.53
N VAL A 338 -0.35 -28.75 -16.23
CA VAL A 338 -0.75 -30.05 -15.67
C VAL A 338 -2.07 -29.87 -14.94
N THR A 339 -3.09 -30.63 -15.33
CA THR A 339 -4.43 -30.57 -14.72
C THR A 339 -4.40 -31.03 -13.27
N GLY A 340 -5.08 -30.29 -12.39
CA GLY A 340 -5.11 -30.53 -10.95
C GLY A 340 -3.87 -30.04 -10.21
N SER A 341 -2.87 -29.50 -10.92
CA SER A 341 -1.70 -28.87 -10.30
C SER A 341 -2.03 -27.45 -9.84
N LEU A 342 -1.24 -26.95 -8.88
CA LEU A 342 -1.28 -25.57 -8.42
C LEU A 342 -1.16 -24.55 -9.58
N LEU A 343 -0.32 -24.88 -10.58
CA LEU A 343 -0.03 -24.01 -11.71
C LEU A 343 -1.18 -23.92 -12.73
N GLU A 344 -2.25 -24.70 -12.55
CA GLU A 344 -3.43 -24.60 -13.41
C GLU A 344 -4.13 -23.24 -13.28
N ASN A 345 -4.16 -22.69 -12.05
CA ASN A 345 -4.91 -21.48 -11.72
C ASN A 345 -4.06 -20.40 -11.06
N THR A 346 -2.76 -20.63 -10.85
CA THR A 346 -1.87 -19.73 -10.11
C THR A 346 -0.48 -19.70 -10.72
N ASP A 347 0.12 -18.52 -10.82
CA ASP A 347 1.54 -18.39 -11.14
C ASP A 347 2.40 -18.50 -9.87
N LEU A 348 3.66 -18.91 -10.01
CA LEU A 348 4.60 -18.95 -8.88
C LEU A 348 5.66 -17.87 -9.05
N LEU A 349 5.85 -17.05 -8.02
CA LEU A 349 6.83 -15.98 -7.97
C LEU A 349 7.96 -16.34 -7.01
N ASP A 350 9.15 -16.57 -7.54
CA ASP A 350 10.35 -16.73 -6.73
C ASP A 350 11.06 -15.37 -6.59
N PHE A 351 10.96 -14.76 -5.41
CA PHE A 351 11.67 -13.52 -5.12
C PHE A 351 13.13 -13.82 -4.77
N PRO A 352 14.08 -12.98 -5.17
CA PRO A 352 15.46 -13.11 -4.71
C PRO A 352 15.56 -13.01 -3.17
N GLY A 353 16.50 -13.77 -2.58
CA GLY A 353 16.67 -13.85 -1.13
C GLY A 353 16.99 -12.50 -0.49
N GLY A 354 16.38 -12.23 0.66
CA GLY A 354 16.61 -11.00 1.43
C GLY A 354 18.02 -10.96 2.03
N ARG A 355 18.72 -9.83 1.87
CA ARG A 355 20.09 -9.63 2.36
C ARG A 355 20.13 -8.65 3.51
N ALA A 356 20.92 -8.92 4.55
CA ALA A 356 21.11 -7.97 5.65
C ALA A 356 21.65 -6.63 5.14
N LEU A 357 20.96 -5.53 5.47
CA LEU A 357 21.41 -4.18 5.18
C LEU A 357 22.64 -3.83 6.02
N ARG A 358 23.55 -3.00 5.50
CA ARG A 358 24.64 -2.44 6.32
C ARG A 358 24.15 -1.34 7.29
N GLY A 359 22.94 -0.83 7.07
CA GLY A 359 22.30 0.20 7.88
C GLY A 359 22.68 1.61 7.45
N ILE A 360 21.99 2.62 8.03
CA ILE A 360 22.25 4.04 7.75
C ILE A 360 23.69 4.33 8.19
N ASN A 361 24.54 4.79 7.26
CA ASN A 361 26.01 4.89 7.36
C ASN A 361 26.81 3.59 7.09
N GLY A 362 26.21 2.62 6.41
CA GLY A 362 26.88 1.38 6.00
C GLY A 362 27.90 1.54 4.86
N PHE A 363 27.74 2.58 4.05
CA PHE A 363 28.70 3.02 3.03
C PHE A 363 29.04 4.50 3.23
N GLU A 364 30.32 4.78 3.44
CA GLU A 364 30.83 6.14 3.53
C GLU A 364 31.08 6.76 2.15
N PRO A 365 31.11 8.10 2.03
CA PRO A 365 31.35 8.76 0.75
C PRO A 365 32.66 8.31 0.07
N GLY A 366 33.71 8.01 0.83
CA GLY A 366 34.98 7.53 0.28
C GLY A 366 34.84 6.20 -0.47
N GLU A 367 33.95 5.31 0.00
CA GLU A 367 33.68 4.00 -0.61
C GLU A 367 32.85 4.09 -1.90
N LEU A 368 32.21 5.24 -2.15
CA LEU A 368 31.38 5.52 -3.33
C LEU A 368 32.04 6.53 -4.29
N ASN A 369 33.34 6.79 -4.09
CA ASN A 369 34.17 7.66 -4.93
C ASN A 369 35.53 6.99 -5.25
N THR A 370 35.50 5.68 -5.46
CA THR A 370 36.71 4.88 -5.75
C THR A 370 37.00 4.78 -7.23
N GLY A 371 35.99 5.03 -8.08
CA GLY A 371 36.03 4.75 -9.51
C GLY A 371 35.70 3.30 -9.86
N ASN A 372 35.50 2.43 -8.87
CA ASN A 372 34.99 1.07 -9.00
C ASN A 372 33.51 1.04 -8.59
N LEU A 373 32.66 0.44 -9.43
CA LEU A 373 31.21 0.43 -9.22
C LEU A 373 30.71 -0.62 -8.23
N GLU A 374 31.59 -1.48 -7.68
CA GLU A 374 31.20 -2.59 -6.79
C GLU A 374 30.28 -2.15 -5.63
N ASN A 375 30.66 -1.10 -4.89
CA ASN A 375 29.83 -0.60 -3.77
C ASN A 375 28.53 0.05 -4.27
N ALA A 376 28.58 0.80 -5.37
CA ALA A 376 27.39 1.41 -5.97
C ALA A 376 26.38 0.34 -6.45
N ILE A 377 26.88 -0.77 -7.01
CA ILE A 377 26.10 -1.93 -7.43
C ILE A 377 25.44 -2.59 -6.21
N GLU A 378 26.17 -2.77 -5.10
CA GLU A 378 25.60 -3.31 -3.87
C GLU A 378 24.48 -2.42 -3.31
N VAL A 379 24.68 -1.10 -3.27
CA VAL A 379 23.65 -0.13 -2.88
C VAL A 379 22.41 -0.26 -3.76
N PHE A 380 22.59 -0.28 -5.09
CA PHE A 380 21.49 -0.45 -6.04
C PHE A 380 20.75 -1.79 -5.88
N LYS A 381 21.49 -2.90 -5.75
CA LYS A 381 20.90 -4.25 -5.59
C LYS A 381 20.00 -4.30 -4.36
N ARG A 382 20.45 -3.78 -3.23
CA ARG A 382 19.70 -3.83 -1.96
C ARG A 382 18.50 -2.89 -1.97
N GLY A 383 18.63 -1.73 -2.58
CA GLY A 383 17.50 -0.83 -2.86
C GLY A 383 16.46 -1.49 -3.79
N LYS A 384 16.90 -2.09 -4.89
CA LYS A 384 16.05 -2.84 -5.84
C LYS A 384 15.33 -4.01 -5.18
N LEU A 385 16.02 -4.82 -4.37
CA LEU A 385 15.42 -5.94 -3.63
C LEU A 385 14.33 -5.46 -2.67
N THR A 386 14.60 -4.35 -1.98
CA THR A 386 13.63 -3.75 -1.06
C THR A 386 12.38 -3.30 -1.80
N PHE A 387 12.57 -2.63 -2.94
CA PHE A 387 11.51 -2.07 -3.74
C PHE A 387 10.67 -3.12 -4.49
N LEU A 388 11.30 -4.14 -5.10
CA LEU A 388 10.57 -5.11 -5.92
C LEU A 388 9.49 -5.85 -5.13
N PHE A 389 9.79 -6.30 -3.91
CA PHE A 389 8.78 -6.99 -3.09
C PHE A 389 7.58 -6.07 -2.76
N GLU A 390 7.86 -4.81 -2.40
CA GLU A 390 6.82 -3.80 -2.14
C GLU A 390 6.00 -3.51 -3.39
N GLN A 391 6.66 -3.36 -4.55
CA GLN A 391 5.99 -3.09 -5.82
C GLN A 391 5.05 -4.22 -6.23
N PHE A 392 5.49 -5.48 -6.12
CA PHE A 392 4.63 -6.63 -6.40
C PHE A 392 3.46 -6.75 -5.40
N SER A 393 3.67 -6.34 -4.14
CA SER A 393 2.59 -6.25 -3.16
C SER A 393 1.56 -5.18 -3.54
N LEU A 394 2.01 -3.99 -3.94
CA LEU A 394 1.17 -2.87 -4.37
C LEU A 394 0.43 -3.15 -5.69
N ASP A 395 1.07 -3.85 -6.62
CA ASP A 395 0.48 -4.28 -7.89
C ASP A 395 -0.49 -5.48 -7.73
N ARG A 396 -0.73 -5.95 -6.50
CA ARG A 396 -1.57 -7.12 -6.16
C ARG A 396 -1.15 -8.40 -6.88
N GLU A 397 0.16 -8.58 -7.01
CA GLU A 397 0.76 -9.75 -7.66
C GLU A 397 1.06 -10.87 -6.66
N ILE A 398 1.01 -10.60 -5.36
CA ILE A 398 1.21 -11.59 -4.30
C ILE A 398 -0.14 -11.87 -3.63
N THR A 399 -0.83 -12.91 -4.11
CA THR A 399 -2.15 -13.34 -3.59
C THR A 399 -2.00 -14.22 -2.36
N ALA A 400 -1.00 -15.10 -2.37
CA ALA A 400 -0.58 -15.87 -1.20
C ALA A 400 0.95 -15.78 -1.08
N LEU A 401 1.45 -15.91 0.14
CA LEU A 401 2.87 -15.73 0.45
C LEU A 401 3.38 -16.91 1.26
N VAL A 402 4.45 -17.55 0.78
CA VAL A 402 5.20 -18.58 1.49
C VAL A 402 6.52 -17.96 1.97
N LEU A 403 6.64 -17.84 3.29
CA LEU A 403 7.86 -17.44 3.95
C LEU A 403 8.78 -18.65 4.11
N ALA A 404 9.87 -18.68 3.36
CA ALA A 404 10.91 -19.67 3.52
C ALA A 404 11.79 -19.29 4.73
N SER A 405 11.54 -19.93 5.87
CA SER A 405 12.37 -19.75 7.05
C SER A 405 13.69 -20.52 6.90
N PRO A 406 14.82 -19.94 7.33
CA PRO A 406 16.10 -20.63 7.30
C PRO A 406 16.16 -21.75 8.35
N GLY A 407 17.29 -22.45 8.36
CA GLY A 407 17.57 -23.50 9.35
C GLY A 407 17.76 -22.94 10.77
N PRO A 408 18.44 -23.68 11.67
CA PRO A 408 18.46 -23.39 13.10
C PRO A 408 19.21 -22.11 13.52
N THR A 409 19.70 -21.30 12.58
CA THR A 409 20.46 -20.06 12.85
C THR A 409 19.62 -18.84 12.51
N LYS A 410 19.50 -17.91 13.47
CA LYS A 410 18.79 -16.64 13.31
C LYS A 410 19.41 -15.81 12.16
N PRO A 411 18.62 -15.36 11.18
CA PRO A 411 19.12 -14.53 10.07
C PRO A 411 19.37 -13.08 10.47
N GLU A 412 20.23 -12.42 9.73
CA GLU A 412 20.59 -11.01 9.94
C GLU A 412 19.73 -10.03 9.11
N ALA A 413 18.81 -10.53 8.26
CA ALA A 413 18.01 -9.74 7.33
C ALA A 413 16.73 -9.13 7.97
N ILE A 414 16.89 -8.32 9.00
CA ILE A 414 15.79 -7.75 9.81
C ILE A 414 14.79 -6.94 8.98
N GLN A 415 15.22 -6.27 7.90
CA GLN A 415 14.31 -5.45 7.08
C GLN A 415 13.16 -6.25 6.44
N MET A 416 13.32 -7.57 6.31
CA MET A 416 12.27 -8.45 5.80
C MET A 416 11.03 -8.47 6.71
N GLN A 417 11.20 -8.24 8.02
CA GLN A 417 10.09 -8.13 8.97
C GLN A 417 9.11 -7.03 8.54
N HIS A 418 9.65 -5.85 8.19
CA HIS A 418 8.85 -4.72 7.76
C HIS A 418 8.14 -4.99 6.44
N GLN A 419 8.80 -5.66 5.50
CA GLN A 419 8.21 -5.99 4.20
C GLN A 419 7.01 -6.93 4.33
N VAL A 420 7.10 -7.96 5.18
CA VAL A 420 5.99 -8.89 5.45
C VAL A 420 4.82 -8.18 6.14
N GLU A 421 5.10 -7.39 7.20
CA GLU A 421 4.06 -6.58 7.87
C GLU A 421 3.40 -5.59 6.91
N ARG A 422 4.18 -5.01 6.00
CA ARG A 422 3.68 -4.08 5.00
C ARG A 422 2.80 -4.79 3.97
N TRP A 423 3.17 -5.99 3.51
CA TRP A 423 2.32 -6.80 2.64
C TRP A 423 0.98 -7.14 3.32
N LEU A 424 1.01 -7.57 4.59
CA LEU A 424 -0.21 -7.80 5.38
C LEU A 424 -1.06 -6.53 5.47
N SER A 425 -0.44 -5.39 5.77
CA SER A 425 -1.12 -4.09 5.87
C SER A 425 -1.70 -3.61 4.55
N ILE A 426 -0.99 -3.79 3.44
CA ILE A 426 -1.48 -3.45 2.09
C ILE A 426 -2.74 -4.26 1.77
N ARG A 427 -2.76 -5.53 2.16
CA ARG A 427 -3.84 -6.45 1.81
C ARG A 427 -5.06 -6.35 2.73
N HIS A 428 -4.83 -6.29 4.04
CA HIS A 428 -5.89 -6.34 5.04
C HIS A 428 -6.25 -4.98 5.64
N GLY A 429 -5.51 -3.92 5.28
CA GLY A 429 -5.62 -2.59 5.91
C GLY A 429 -5.03 -2.53 7.32
N SER A 430 -4.46 -3.64 7.81
CA SER A 430 -3.95 -3.81 9.17
C SER A 430 -2.81 -4.85 9.16
N PRO A 431 -1.90 -4.87 10.16
CA PRO A 431 -0.85 -5.88 10.25
C PRO A 431 -1.34 -7.33 10.34
N THR A 432 -2.64 -7.56 10.62
CA THR A 432 -3.29 -8.88 10.63
C THR A 432 -4.69 -8.83 10.01
N PRO A 433 -5.22 -9.95 9.51
CA PRO A 433 -6.57 -9.98 8.95
C PRO A 433 -7.64 -9.78 10.02
N LEU A 434 -8.74 -9.13 9.65
CA LEU A 434 -9.96 -9.02 10.49
C LEU A 434 -11.06 -9.99 10.03
N ASP A 435 -10.94 -10.53 8.83
CA ASP A 435 -11.89 -11.47 8.26
C ASP A 435 -11.67 -12.88 8.84
N GLN A 436 -12.74 -13.50 9.36
CA GLN A 436 -12.64 -14.79 10.03
C GLN A 436 -12.16 -15.92 9.11
N GLU A 437 -12.53 -15.89 7.83
CA GLU A 437 -12.10 -16.90 6.86
C GLU A 437 -10.58 -16.82 6.64
N GLU A 438 -10.04 -15.61 6.52
CA GLU A 438 -8.59 -15.40 6.38
C GLU A 438 -7.82 -15.65 7.68
N ILE A 439 -8.43 -15.43 8.85
CA ILE A 439 -7.82 -15.78 10.14
C ILE A 439 -7.67 -17.31 10.27
N GLU A 440 -8.72 -18.08 9.98
CA GLU A 440 -8.73 -19.54 10.07
C GLU A 440 -7.99 -20.22 8.91
N ARG A 441 -7.98 -19.61 7.73
CA ARG A 441 -7.35 -20.14 6.51
C ARG A 441 -6.47 -19.06 5.88
N PRO A 442 -5.31 -18.77 6.49
CA PRO A 442 -4.46 -17.68 6.06
C PRO A 442 -3.85 -17.94 4.68
N SER A 443 -3.68 -16.87 3.92
CA SER A 443 -2.90 -16.87 2.68
C SER A 443 -1.39 -16.74 2.93
N LEU A 444 -1.00 -16.52 4.19
CA LEU A 444 0.37 -16.56 4.64
C LEU A 444 0.71 -17.98 5.10
N PHE A 445 1.84 -18.50 4.63
CA PHE A 445 2.37 -19.82 4.96
C PHE A 445 3.82 -19.66 5.40
N MET A 446 4.26 -20.44 6.39
CA MET A 446 5.68 -20.51 6.73
C MET A 446 6.25 -21.88 6.39
N ALA A 447 7.18 -21.94 5.45
CA ALA A 447 7.89 -23.16 5.07
C ALA A 447 9.23 -23.22 5.82
N LEU A 448 9.31 -24.10 6.82
CA LEU A 448 10.46 -24.30 7.69
C LEU A 448 11.43 -25.29 7.04
N THR A 449 12.38 -24.76 6.27
CA THR A 449 13.37 -25.56 5.53
C THR A 449 14.45 -26.15 6.44
N LYS A 450 15.30 -27.03 5.88
CA LYS A 450 16.41 -27.68 6.60
C LYS A 450 15.93 -28.49 7.80
N PHE A 451 14.82 -29.22 7.66
CA PHE A 451 14.35 -30.15 8.69
C PHE A 451 15.41 -31.23 9.01
N ASP A 452 16.17 -31.67 8.00
CA ASP A 452 17.26 -32.66 8.13
C ASP A 452 18.28 -32.29 9.20
N MET A 453 18.58 -31.00 9.35
CA MET A 453 19.51 -30.54 10.38
C MET A 453 18.99 -30.82 11.79
N SER A 454 17.66 -30.81 12.01
CA SER A 454 17.06 -31.19 13.30
C SER A 454 17.20 -32.67 13.59
N LEU A 455 17.42 -33.50 12.57
CA LEU A 455 17.64 -34.94 12.70
C LEU A 455 19.13 -35.30 12.85
N GLY A 456 20.02 -34.34 13.07
CA GLY A 456 21.43 -34.62 13.39
C GLY A 456 21.61 -35.23 14.79
N ALA A 457 22.70 -35.96 14.99
CA ALA A 457 23.02 -36.67 16.24
C ALA A 457 22.89 -35.78 17.49
N LEU A 458 22.24 -36.32 18.52
CA LEU A 458 22.12 -35.66 19.82
C LEU A 458 23.46 -35.70 20.55
N ARG A 459 23.88 -34.57 21.12
CA ARG A 459 25.06 -34.49 22.02
C ARG A 459 24.67 -34.67 23.49
N SER A 460 23.38 -34.57 23.80
CA SER A 460 22.75 -34.70 25.13
C SER A 460 21.24 -34.96 24.98
N ASP A 461 20.56 -35.33 26.08
CA ASP A 461 19.09 -35.53 26.13
C ASP A 461 18.32 -34.19 26.24
N ASN A 462 18.58 -33.26 25.30
CA ASN A 462 18.00 -31.92 25.27
C ASN A 462 17.11 -31.67 24.05
N ALA A 463 16.54 -32.73 23.48
CA ALA A 463 15.75 -32.67 22.25
C ALA A 463 14.60 -31.66 22.34
N ARG A 464 13.90 -31.60 23.49
CA ARG A 464 12.82 -30.63 23.74
C ARG A 464 13.31 -29.18 23.64
N ASP A 465 14.37 -28.83 24.35
CA ASP A 465 14.92 -27.47 24.38
C ASP A 465 15.45 -27.04 23.00
N ARG A 466 15.98 -28.00 22.24
CA ARG A 466 16.41 -27.78 20.85
C ARG A 466 15.24 -27.39 19.94
N TRP A 467 14.08 -28.01 20.11
CA TRP A 467 12.88 -27.65 19.36
C TRP A 467 12.29 -26.32 19.83
N GLU A 468 12.31 -26.06 21.13
CA GLU A 468 11.88 -24.77 21.71
C GLU A 468 12.67 -23.62 21.09
N SER A 469 14.01 -23.66 21.19
CA SER A 469 14.90 -22.64 20.63
C SER A 469 14.78 -22.51 19.11
N ARG A 470 14.69 -23.64 18.38
CA ARG A 470 14.55 -23.60 16.90
C ARG A 470 13.25 -22.90 16.47
N VAL A 471 12.13 -23.18 17.12
CA VAL A 471 10.85 -22.57 16.74
C VAL A 471 10.78 -21.13 17.24
N GLU A 472 11.07 -20.89 18.52
CA GLU A 472 10.95 -19.58 19.14
C GLU A 472 11.95 -18.57 18.54
N GLU A 473 13.25 -18.88 18.53
CA GLU A 473 14.26 -17.91 18.09
C GLU A 473 14.37 -17.80 16.56
N ALA A 474 14.46 -18.94 15.86
CA ALA A 474 14.77 -18.94 14.43
C ALA A 474 13.52 -18.79 13.55
N CYS A 475 12.35 -19.26 14.00
CA CYS A 475 11.11 -19.23 13.21
C CYS A 475 10.13 -18.14 13.65
N VAL A 476 10.16 -17.69 14.91
CA VAL A 476 9.19 -16.71 15.42
C VAL A 476 9.83 -15.35 15.66
N GLU A 477 10.83 -15.25 16.53
CA GLU A 477 11.47 -13.97 16.88
C GLU A 477 12.09 -13.26 15.68
N PHE A 478 12.62 -14.01 14.70
CA PHE A 478 13.14 -13.41 13.48
C PHE A 478 12.08 -12.64 12.70
N TRP A 479 10.80 -13.01 12.76
CA TRP A 479 9.71 -12.31 12.08
C TRP A 479 8.98 -11.30 12.96
N ALA A 480 9.32 -11.23 14.25
CA ALA A 480 8.73 -10.30 15.20
C ALA A 480 9.61 -9.06 15.40
N ARG A 481 9.01 -7.87 15.28
CA ARG A 481 9.63 -6.59 15.65
C ARG A 481 9.44 -6.25 17.13
N SER A 482 8.33 -6.73 17.69
CA SER A 482 7.91 -6.55 19.08
C SER A 482 6.87 -7.60 19.47
N HIS A 483 6.43 -7.59 20.72
CA HIS A 483 5.33 -8.45 21.20
C HIS A 483 3.97 -8.13 20.55
N ASN A 484 3.82 -6.98 19.90
CA ASN A 484 2.62 -6.60 19.16
C ASN A 484 2.67 -7.04 17.68
N SER A 485 3.69 -7.80 17.27
CA SER A 485 3.82 -8.24 15.88
C SER A 485 2.73 -9.25 15.51
N TRP A 486 2.45 -9.35 14.21
CA TRP A 486 1.44 -10.22 13.62
C TRP A 486 1.56 -11.70 14.06
N ILE A 487 2.79 -12.20 14.24
CA ILE A 487 3.04 -13.60 14.58
C ILE A 487 2.56 -13.99 15.98
N TYR A 488 2.41 -13.03 16.88
CA TYR A 488 1.90 -13.22 18.25
C TYR A 488 0.43 -12.80 18.41
N ASN A 489 -0.14 -12.08 17.43
CA ASN A 489 -1.47 -11.45 17.52
C ASN A 489 -2.25 -11.60 16.20
N TRP A 490 -2.34 -12.81 15.67
CA TRP A 490 -2.99 -13.14 14.41
C TRP A 490 -4.51 -13.03 14.51
N GLY A 491 -5.08 -11.97 13.94
CA GLY A 491 -6.52 -11.64 13.98
C GLY A 491 -7.02 -11.15 15.34
N GLU A 492 -6.46 -11.68 16.43
CA GLU A 492 -6.85 -11.39 17.80
C GLU A 492 -5.61 -11.24 18.70
N LYS A 493 -5.77 -10.51 19.81
CA LYS A 493 -4.70 -10.31 20.78
C LYS A 493 -4.28 -11.65 21.41
N ASN A 494 -2.98 -11.91 21.46
CA ASN A 494 -2.38 -13.14 21.97
C ASN A 494 -2.74 -14.44 21.20
N ARG A 495 -3.33 -14.35 20.00
CA ARG A 495 -3.50 -15.51 19.11
C ARG A 495 -2.24 -15.68 18.28
N ALA A 496 -1.53 -16.79 18.43
CA ALA A 496 -0.32 -17.06 17.65
C ALA A 496 -0.65 -17.39 16.18
N PHE A 497 0.22 -17.01 15.26
CA PHE A 497 0.19 -17.53 13.90
C PHE A 497 0.79 -18.93 13.85
N ASP A 498 0.05 -19.91 13.34
CA ASP A 498 0.36 -21.34 13.48
C ASP A 498 0.45 -22.14 12.17
N ASN A 499 0.32 -21.45 11.02
CA ASN A 499 0.33 -22.05 9.68
C ASN A 499 1.76 -22.33 9.15
N MET A 500 2.53 -23.13 9.91
CA MET A 500 3.92 -23.48 9.63
C MET A 500 4.10 -24.93 9.16
N PHE A 501 4.92 -25.19 8.14
CA PHE A 501 5.14 -26.52 7.54
C PHE A 501 6.62 -26.89 7.53
N TRP A 502 6.96 -28.11 7.93
CA TRP A 502 8.34 -28.61 7.85
C TRP A 502 8.70 -29.08 6.45
N ILE A 503 9.90 -28.73 6.00
CA ILE A 503 10.42 -29.12 4.68
C ILE A 503 11.77 -29.81 4.85
N ARG A 504 11.83 -31.07 4.39
CA ARG A 504 13.00 -31.96 4.42
C ARG A 504 13.54 -32.12 3.02
N ASN A 505 14.86 -32.09 2.88
CA ASN A 505 15.55 -32.38 1.65
C ASN A 505 15.86 -33.89 1.56
N PRO A 506 15.18 -34.65 0.69
CA PRO A 506 15.41 -36.09 0.57
C PRO A 506 16.84 -36.43 0.13
N TYR A 507 17.51 -35.52 -0.59
CA TYR A 507 18.85 -35.69 -1.14
C TYR A 507 19.96 -35.18 -0.21
N ALA A 508 19.66 -34.91 1.06
CA ALA A 508 20.66 -34.55 2.07
C ALA A 508 21.52 -35.78 2.47
N ASP A 509 22.01 -36.54 1.49
CA ASP A 509 22.76 -37.79 1.61
C ASP A 509 24.14 -37.66 2.29
N GLN A 510 24.50 -36.47 2.79
CA GLN A 510 25.77 -36.18 3.44
C GLN A 510 25.66 -35.86 4.95
N MET A 511 24.46 -35.86 5.56
CA MET A 511 24.30 -35.39 6.95
C MET A 511 24.23 -36.46 8.05
N ASN A 512 24.39 -37.76 7.76
CA ASN A 512 24.24 -38.84 8.76
C ASN A 512 23.00 -38.62 9.66
N THR A 513 21.86 -38.29 9.04
CA THR A 513 20.63 -37.99 9.78
C THR A 513 20.12 -39.24 10.49
N LEU A 514 19.51 -39.03 11.66
CA LEU A 514 18.88 -40.09 12.43
C LEU A 514 17.76 -40.72 11.60
N LYS A 515 17.72 -42.05 11.60
CA LYS A 515 16.74 -42.84 10.87
C LYS A 515 15.58 -43.24 11.79
N PRO A 516 14.34 -43.31 11.27
CA PRO A 516 13.22 -43.88 12.02
C PRO A 516 13.57 -45.25 12.61
N GLY A 517 13.20 -45.47 13.87
CA GLY A 517 13.47 -46.70 14.61
C GLY A 517 14.83 -46.75 15.34
N SER A 518 15.67 -45.71 15.25
CA SER A 518 16.79 -45.54 16.18
C SER A 518 16.32 -44.90 17.49
N GLY A 519 16.90 -45.27 18.62
CA GLY A 519 16.53 -44.71 19.93
C GLY A 519 16.69 -43.18 19.98
N ASP A 520 17.74 -42.65 19.36
CA ASP A 520 17.97 -41.20 19.27
C ASP A 520 16.91 -40.50 18.41
N PHE A 521 16.39 -41.13 17.35
CA PHE A 521 15.29 -40.57 16.55
C PHE A 521 14.02 -40.43 17.38
N ASP A 522 13.69 -41.45 18.19
CA ASP A 522 12.51 -41.44 19.05
C ASP A 522 12.61 -40.37 20.16
N VAL A 523 13.82 -40.11 20.67
CA VAL A 523 14.08 -39.00 21.60
C VAL A 523 13.84 -37.65 20.91
N VAL A 524 14.35 -37.44 19.69
CA VAL A 524 14.11 -36.21 18.91
C VAL A 524 12.62 -36.00 18.64
N LYS A 525 11.91 -37.07 18.24
CA LYS A 525 10.46 -37.06 18.00
C LYS A 525 9.69 -36.71 19.27
N ARG A 526 10.02 -37.33 20.40
CA ARG A 526 9.38 -37.03 21.68
C ARG A 526 9.59 -35.57 22.08
N GLY A 527 10.83 -35.08 21.97
CA GLY A 527 11.14 -33.67 22.24
C GLY A 527 10.34 -32.70 21.37
N TYR A 528 10.08 -33.04 20.11
CA TYR A 528 9.25 -32.25 19.21
C TYR A 528 7.81 -32.12 19.74
N HIS A 529 7.20 -33.23 20.16
CA HIS A 529 5.84 -33.25 20.72
C HIS A 529 5.76 -32.67 22.14
N GLU A 530 6.88 -32.57 22.87
CA GLU A 530 6.93 -31.97 24.21
C GLU A 530 7.20 -30.46 24.20
N SER A 531 7.79 -29.92 23.13
CA SER A 531 8.06 -28.48 22.99
C SER A 531 6.78 -27.67 23.05
N ARG A 532 6.81 -26.58 23.83
CA ARG A 532 5.70 -25.63 23.95
C ARG A 532 5.64 -24.76 22.70
N ALA A 533 6.79 -24.27 22.22
CA ALA A 533 6.84 -23.47 20.99
C ALA A 533 6.24 -24.23 19.79
N VAL A 534 6.53 -25.54 19.65
CA VAL A 534 5.90 -26.38 18.60
C VAL A 534 4.38 -26.41 18.76
N LYS A 535 3.86 -26.65 19.97
CA LYS A 535 2.41 -26.71 20.22
C LYS A 535 1.70 -25.38 19.95
N THR A 536 2.38 -24.27 20.20
CA THR A 536 1.82 -22.91 20.01
C THR A 536 1.84 -22.48 18.55
N PHE A 537 2.93 -22.72 17.82
CA PHE A 537 3.16 -22.14 16.50
C PHE A 537 3.03 -23.14 15.34
N VAL A 538 2.80 -24.42 15.62
CA VAL A 538 2.66 -25.45 14.60
C VAL A 538 1.33 -26.18 14.77
N ALA A 539 0.27 -25.64 14.19
CA ALA A 539 -1.04 -26.29 14.17
C ALA A 539 -0.94 -27.71 13.60
N HIS A 540 -1.62 -28.68 14.22
CA HIS A 540 -1.56 -30.10 13.82
C HIS A 540 -0.11 -30.64 13.71
N HIS A 541 0.75 -30.27 14.66
CA HIS A 541 2.17 -30.65 14.66
C HIS A 541 2.42 -32.16 14.45
N GLY A 542 1.52 -33.04 14.92
CA GLY A 542 1.61 -34.48 14.68
C GLY A 542 1.55 -34.87 13.21
N ASP A 543 0.58 -34.33 12.47
CA ASP A 543 0.43 -34.59 11.03
C ASP A 543 1.62 -34.02 10.25
N LYS A 544 2.11 -32.84 10.67
CA LYS A 544 3.28 -32.19 10.08
C LYS A 544 4.58 -32.96 10.34
N TRP A 545 4.72 -33.67 11.46
CA TRP A 545 5.82 -34.61 11.67
C TRP A 545 5.66 -35.85 10.80
N ALA A 546 4.46 -36.44 10.78
CA ALA A 546 4.17 -37.66 10.02
C ALA A 546 4.44 -37.48 8.51
N ALA A 547 4.22 -36.28 7.96
CA ALA A 547 4.57 -35.94 6.58
C ALA A 547 6.08 -36.05 6.26
N MET A 548 6.94 -35.98 7.27
CA MET A 548 8.41 -36.02 7.14
C MET A 548 9.02 -37.38 7.48
N GLU A 549 8.21 -38.25 8.07
CA GLU A 549 8.66 -39.50 8.67
C GLU A 549 8.55 -40.67 7.69
N GLY A 550 9.59 -41.51 7.68
CA GLY A 550 9.68 -42.66 6.78
C GLY A 550 10.24 -42.31 5.40
N GLU A 551 10.03 -43.23 4.48
CA GLU A 551 10.53 -43.18 3.10
C GLU A 551 9.35 -43.13 2.11
N GLY A 552 9.59 -42.52 0.95
CA GLY A 552 8.71 -42.54 -0.19
C GLY A 552 8.88 -43.82 -1.02
N ASP A 553 8.10 -43.93 -2.09
CA ASP A 553 8.14 -45.09 -3.00
C ASP A 553 9.47 -45.23 -3.76
N ASP A 554 10.24 -44.14 -3.84
CA ASP A 554 11.58 -44.05 -4.41
C ASP A 554 12.69 -44.45 -3.41
N GLY A 555 12.32 -44.82 -2.18
CA GLY A 555 13.26 -45.14 -1.09
C GLY A 555 13.95 -43.91 -0.49
N LEU A 556 13.56 -42.69 -0.89
CA LEU A 556 14.10 -41.46 -0.33
C LEU A 556 13.28 -41.02 0.88
N PRO A 557 13.87 -40.27 1.83
CA PRO A 557 13.11 -39.75 2.97
C PRO A 557 11.95 -38.85 2.54
N ARG A 558 10.80 -38.98 3.20
CA ARG A 558 9.64 -38.14 2.87
C ARG A 558 9.91 -36.65 3.12
N SER A 559 9.29 -35.82 2.30
CA SER A 559 9.28 -34.36 2.46
C SER A 559 7.87 -33.87 2.76
N GLY A 560 7.75 -32.69 3.39
CA GLY A 560 6.48 -32.05 3.72
C GLY A 560 5.91 -31.24 2.57
N ILE A 561 6.60 -31.25 1.42
CA ILE A 561 6.15 -30.63 0.18
C ILE A 561 4.74 -31.08 -0.22
N PRO A 562 4.36 -32.38 -0.20
CA PRO A 562 3.01 -32.80 -0.57
C PRO A 562 1.93 -32.23 0.35
N LEU A 563 2.20 -32.15 1.66
CA LEU A 563 1.28 -31.57 2.64
C LEU A 563 1.10 -30.06 2.40
N LEU A 564 2.22 -29.33 2.26
CA LEU A 564 2.19 -27.90 1.92
C LEU A 564 1.44 -27.65 0.61
N ALA A 565 1.74 -28.44 -0.44
CA ALA A 565 1.11 -28.33 -1.74
C ALA A 565 -0.40 -28.55 -1.68
N SER A 566 -0.86 -29.52 -0.89
CA SER A 566 -2.29 -29.76 -0.67
C SER A 566 -3.00 -28.55 -0.06
N HIS A 567 -2.39 -27.92 0.96
CA HIS A 567 -2.96 -26.72 1.59
C HIS A 567 -2.94 -25.51 0.65
N LEU A 568 -1.86 -25.33 -0.12
CA LEU A 568 -1.76 -24.28 -1.14
C LEU A 568 -2.82 -24.45 -2.23
N ARG A 569 -3.00 -25.68 -2.74
CA ARG A 569 -4.06 -25.99 -3.72
C ARG A 569 -5.44 -25.73 -3.17
N ALA A 570 -5.71 -26.08 -1.91
CA ALA A 570 -6.99 -25.80 -1.28
C ALA A 570 -7.25 -24.29 -1.16
N LYS A 571 -6.24 -23.50 -0.75
CA LYS A 571 -6.38 -22.04 -0.63
C LYS A 571 -6.55 -21.34 -1.98
N LEU A 572 -5.82 -21.79 -3.01
CA LEU A 572 -5.77 -21.17 -4.34
C LEU A 572 -6.68 -21.85 -5.37
N ALA A 573 -7.60 -22.71 -4.92
CA ALA A 573 -8.61 -23.33 -5.78
C ALA A 573 -9.58 -22.28 -6.35
N GLU A 574 -9.90 -21.26 -5.54
CA GLU A 574 -10.64 -20.09 -5.97
C GLU A 574 -9.68 -18.96 -6.37
N ASP A 575 -10.09 -18.11 -7.31
CA ASP A 575 -9.34 -16.92 -7.72
C ASP A 575 -9.55 -15.79 -6.70
N ILE A 576 -8.80 -15.87 -5.58
CA ILE A 576 -8.88 -14.90 -4.48
C ILE A 576 -8.61 -13.48 -5.01
N LYS A 577 -7.63 -13.34 -5.92
CA LYS A 577 -7.28 -12.05 -6.51
C LYS A 577 -8.46 -11.45 -7.25
N LYS A 578 -9.15 -12.22 -8.11
CA LYS A 578 -10.35 -11.70 -8.80
C LYS A 578 -11.48 -11.36 -7.83
N LYS A 579 -11.70 -12.15 -6.77
CA LYS A 579 -12.69 -11.83 -5.71
C LYS A 579 -12.39 -10.47 -5.07
N GLU A 580 -11.14 -10.23 -4.68
CA GLU A 580 -10.69 -8.96 -4.07
C GLU A 580 -10.78 -7.77 -5.05
N LEU A 581 -10.31 -7.94 -6.30
CA LEU A 581 -10.40 -6.91 -7.33
C LEU A 581 -11.86 -6.60 -7.69
N THR A 582 -12.75 -7.59 -7.59
CA THR A 582 -14.19 -7.41 -7.81
C THR A 582 -14.81 -6.50 -6.75
N ALA A 583 -14.46 -6.73 -5.47
CA ALA A 583 -14.89 -5.86 -4.38
C ALA A 583 -14.35 -4.42 -4.55
N GLU A 584 -13.10 -4.26 -4.98
CA GLU A 584 -12.52 -2.94 -5.26
C GLU A 584 -13.23 -2.24 -6.44
N LEU A 585 -13.56 -2.98 -7.50
CA LEU A 585 -14.30 -2.43 -8.64
C LEU A 585 -15.68 -1.93 -8.23
N ARG A 586 -16.39 -2.68 -7.36
CA ARG A 586 -17.67 -2.25 -6.78
C ARG A 586 -17.52 -0.96 -5.98
N ALA A 587 -16.45 -0.83 -5.20
CA ALA A 587 -16.16 0.40 -4.47
C ALA A 587 -15.89 1.59 -5.43
N ILE A 588 -15.03 1.40 -6.43
CA ILE A 588 -14.74 2.41 -7.46
C ILE A 588 -16.02 2.83 -8.21
N HIS A 589 -16.86 1.86 -8.57
CA HIS A 589 -18.13 2.12 -9.25
C HIS A 589 -19.10 2.93 -8.37
N GLY A 590 -19.26 2.55 -7.10
CA GLY A 590 -20.08 3.30 -6.14
C GLY A 590 -19.59 4.74 -5.94
N GLU A 591 -18.28 4.93 -5.78
CA GLU A 591 -17.67 6.26 -5.66
C GLU A 591 -17.82 7.09 -6.94
N LEU A 592 -17.69 6.47 -8.12
CA LEU A 592 -17.91 7.12 -9.41
C LEU A 592 -19.35 7.60 -9.58
N VAL A 593 -20.32 6.73 -9.31
CA VAL A 593 -21.75 7.08 -9.39
C VAL A 593 -22.05 8.23 -8.45
N GLN A 594 -21.55 8.16 -7.21
CA GLN A 594 -21.71 9.24 -6.24
C GLN A 594 -21.10 10.56 -6.75
N ALA A 595 -19.85 10.55 -7.23
CA ALA A 595 -19.20 11.75 -7.76
C ALA A 595 -19.97 12.35 -8.96
N LEU A 596 -20.50 11.50 -9.83
CA LEU A 596 -21.29 11.92 -10.99
C LEU A 596 -22.66 12.47 -10.59
N GLU A 597 -23.33 11.90 -9.59
CA GLU A 597 -24.57 12.45 -9.02
C GLU A 597 -24.34 13.84 -8.39
N LEU A 598 -23.17 14.08 -7.79
CA LEU A 598 -22.78 15.39 -7.26
C LEU A 598 -22.56 16.43 -8.37
N LEU A 599 -22.00 15.99 -9.50
CA LEU A 599 -21.65 16.83 -10.64
C LEU A 599 -22.82 17.07 -11.61
N THR A 600 -23.89 16.27 -11.54
CA THR A 600 -25.02 16.33 -12.47
C THR A 600 -26.33 16.75 -11.79
N PRO A 601 -27.01 17.80 -12.29
CA PRO A 601 -28.37 18.12 -11.84
C PRO A 601 -29.40 17.13 -12.41
N SER A 602 -30.38 16.71 -11.61
CA SER A 602 -31.58 16.01 -12.10
C SER A 602 -32.69 16.99 -12.52
N ARG A 603 -33.47 16.62 -13.55
CA ARG A 603 -34.71 17.32 -13.96
C ARG A 603 -35.87 17.03 -13.03
N ASP A 604 -35.82 15.92 -12.31
CA ASP A 604 -36.83 15.52 -11.35
C ASP A 604 -36.47 16.12 -9.98
N GLU A 605 -37.29 17.05 -9.49
CA GLU A 605 -37.07 17.71 -8.20
C GLU A 605 -37.07 16.70 -7.04
N GLU A 606 -37.84 15.62 -7.16
CA GLU A 606 -37.90 14.56 -6.15
C GLU A 606 -36.65 13.70 -6.19
N GLU A 607 -36.14 13.36 -7.38
CA GLU A 607 -34.86 12.67 -7.53
C GLU A 607 -33.69 13.53 -7.03
N GLN A 608 -33.68 14.83 -7.34
CA GLN A 608 -32.65 15.75 -6.86
C GLN A 608 -32.66 15.85 -5.33
N ARG A 609 -33.86 15.89 -4.71
CA ARG A 609 -34.02 15.84 -3.26
C ARG A 609 -33.49 14.54 -2.68
N GLN A 610 -33.79 13.41 -3.30
CA GLN A 610 -33.28 12.09 -2.88
C GLN A 610 -31.76 12.00 -3.00
N ARG A 611 -31.14 12.52 -4.08
CA ARG A 611 -29.67 12.58 -4.23
C ARG A 611 -29.00 13.43 -3.14
N LEU A 612 -29.63 14.53 -2.72
CA LEU A 612 -29.16 15.37 -1.62
C LEU A 612 -29.23 14.63 -0.28
N GLU A 613 -30.37 14.01 0.02
CA GLU A 613 -30.55 13.22 1.25
C GLU A 613 -29.57 12.03 1.28
N HIS A 614 -29.44 11.30 0.18
CA HIS A 614 -28.53 10.15 0.08
C HIS A 614 -27.07 10.56 0.30
N ALA A 615 -26.59 11.63 -0.33
CA ALA A 615 -25.21 12.07 -0.12
C ALA A 615 -24.93 12.48 1.35
N ALA A 616 -25.88 13.13 2.01
CA ALA A 616 -25.76 13.45 3.43
C ALA A 616 -25.73 12.18 4.29
N THR A 617 -26.65 11.25 4.06
CA THR A 617 -26.70 9.96 4.77
C THR A 617 -25.44 9.13 4.53
N ALA A 618 -24.89 9.12 3.31
CA ALA A 618 -23.64 8.43 3.00
C ALA A 618 -22.47 8.98 3.81
N LEU A 619 -22.38 10.30 3.97
CA LEU A 619 -21.32 10.91 4.80
C LEU A 619 -21.49 10.54 6.28
N VAL A 620 -22.72 10.56 6.78
CA VAL A 620 -23.03 10.14 8.16
C VAL A 620 -22.62 8.69 8.40
N ASN A 621 -22.96 7.80 7.46
CA ASN A 621 -22.64 6.38 7.56
C ASN A 621 -21.12 6.15 7.48
N ALA A 622 -20.41 6.89 6.62
CA ALA A 622 -18.95 6.81 6.54
C ALA A 622 -18.28 7.22 7.86
N VAL A 623 -18.72 8.35 8.46
CA VAL A 623 -18.19 8.78 9.77
C VAL A 623 -18.54 7.75 10.86
N ARG A 624 -19.75 7.20 10.87
CA ARG A 624 -20.17 6.16 11.83
C ARG A 624 -19.35 4.88 11.69
N ALA A 625 -19.10 4.43 10.47
CA ALA A 625 -18.28 3.25 10.19
C ALA A 625 -16.84 3.45 10.68
N GLU A 626 -16.26 4.63 10.44
CA GLU A 626 -14.91 4.95 10.89
C GLU A 626 -14.83 5.06 12.42
N MET A 627 -15.82 5.67 13.09
CA MET A 627 -15.92 5.65 14.56
C MET A 627 -15.97 4.22 15.13
N THR A 628 -16.68 3.33 14.45
CA THR A 628 -16.79 1.90 14.83
C THR A 628 -15.45 1.20 14.65
N LYS A 629 -14.77 1.42 13.51
CA LYS A 629 -13.46 0.85 13.19
C LYS A 629 -12.37 1.26 14.20
N HIS A 630 -12.37 2.53 14.62
CA HIS A 630 -11.40 3.06 15.60
C HIS A 630 -11.81 2.81 17.06
N TYR A 631 -12.98 2.24 17.32
CA TYR A 631 -13.57 2.14 18.66
C TYR A 631 -13.51 3.47 19.42
N SER A 632 -13.74 4.59 18.71
CA SER A 632 -13.58 5.94 19.25
C SER A 632 -14.64 6.90 18.73
N GLY A 633 -15.29 7.62 19.64
CA GLY A 633 -16.20 8.72 19.31
C GLY A 633 -15.48 9.99 18.83
N ALA A 634 -14.15 10.05 18.88
CA ALA A 634 -13.37 11.24 18.57
C ALA A 634 -13.31 11.56 17.07
N VAL A 635 -13.54 10.58 16.17
CA VAL A 635 -13.39 10.73 14.71
C VAL A 635 -14.18 11.91 14.16
N PHE A 636 -15.41 12.16 14.66
CA PHE A 636 -16.19 13.33 14.24
C PHE A 636 -15.55 14.66 14.68
N GLY A 637 -15.00 14.71 15.89
CA GLY A 637 -14.26 15.88 16.39
C GLY A 637 -12.98 16.11 15.59
N GLU A 638 -12.23 15.05 15.30
CA GLU A 638 -11.02 15.09 14.47
C GLU A 638 -11.34 15.57 13.04
N LEU A 639 -12.45 15.11 12.44
CA LEU A 639 -12.93 15.61 11.15
C LEU A 639 -13.17 17.12 11.20
N VAL A 640 -13.90 17.62 12.21
CA VAL A 640 -14.21 19.04 12.38
C VAL A 640 -12.94 19.87 12.61
N GLU A 641 -11.97 19.34 13.36
CA GLU A 641 -10.67 19.97 13.57
C GLU A 641 -9.84 20.05 12.27
N LEU A 642 -9.80 18.96 11.48
CA LEU A 642 -9.09 18.92 10.22
C LEU A 642 -9.59 19.97 9.22
N ILE A 643 -10.92 20.12 9.13
CA ILE A 643 -11.57 21.08 8.23
C ILE A 643 -11.69 22.50 8.83
N THR A 644 -11.17 22.70 10.05
CA THR A 644 -11.03 24.03 10.67
C THR A 644 -9.66 24.63 10.35
N LEU A 645 -9.64 25.89 9.91
CA LEU A 645 -8.37 26.59 9.63
C LEU A 645 -7.71 27.06 10.93
N PRO A 646 -6.37 26.98 11.04
CA PRO A 646 -5.61 27.57 12.14
C PRO A 646 -5.80 29.09 12.21
N HIS A 647 -5.80 29.62 13.43
CA HIS A 647 -6.02 31.05 13.68
C HIS A 647 -4.99 31.94 12.97
N ASP A 648 -3.70 31.59 13.06
CA ASP A 648 -2.61 32.34 12.44
C ASP A 648 -2.72 32.42 10.91
N GLU A 649 -3.10 31.31 10.28
CA GLU A 649 -3.29 31.21 8.83
C GLU A 649 -4.47 32.10 8.39
N LEU A 650 -5.57 32.05 9.14
CA LEU A 650 -6.75 32.86 8.89
C LEU A 650 -6.49 34.36 9.09
N GLU A 651 -5.78 34.74 10.16
CA GLU A 651 -5.40 36.13 10.41
C GLU A 651 -4.54 36.67 9.28
N HIS A 652 -3.52 35.90 8.86
CA HIS A 652 -2.64 36.28 7.77
C HIS A 652 -3.42 36.55 6.47
N GLU A 653 -4.33 35.64 6.10
CA GLU A 653 -5.12 35.75 4.88
C GLU A 653 -6.08 36.95 4.92
N ILE A 654 -6.79 37.14 6.05
CA ILE A 654 -7.70 38.28 6.24
C ILE A 654 -6.92 39.59 6.09
N ARG A 655 -5.77 39.70 6.75
CA ARG A 655 -4.92 40.90 6.71
C ARG A 655 -4.38 41.16 5.31
N ALA A 656 -3.95 40.11 4.60
CA ALA A 656 -3.43 40.20 3.25
C ALA A 656 -4.51 40.69 2.27
N PHE A 657 -5.70 40.07 2.30
CA PHE A 657 -6.79 40.44 1.41
C PHE A 657 -7.37 41.81 1.74
N TYR A 658 -7.48 42.19 3.02
CA TYR A 658 -8.02 43.49 3.39
C TYR A 658 -7.17 44.66 2.87
N LYS A 659 -5.85 44.50 2.73
CA LYS A 659 -4.99 45.51 2.08
C LYS A 659 -5.43 45.84 0.65
N THR A 660 -6.04 44.89 -0.05
CA THR A 660 -6.59 45.10 -1.41
C THR A 660 -7.95 45.79 -1.39
N LEU A 661 -8.74 45.58 -0.34
CA LEU A 661 -10.07 46.17 -0.16
C LEU A 661 -10.04 47.57 0.45
N ALA A 662 -9.07 47.85 1.33
CA ALA A 662 -8.90 49.12 2.02
C ALA A 662 -8.93 50.34 1.07
N PRO A 663 -8.19 50.36 -0.06
CA PRO A 663 -8.18 51.51 -0.98
C PRO A 663 -9.46 51.64 -1.85
N MET A 664 -10.37 50.66 -1.85
CA MET A 664 -11.58 50.74 -2.68
C MET A 664 -12.55 51.80 -2.15
N SER A 665 -13.09 52.65 -3.03
CA SER A 665 -14.12 53.65 -2.71
C SER A 665 -15.53 53.02 -2.72
N ILE A 666 -15.78 52.11 -1.79
CA ILE A 666 -17.07 51.43 -1.58
C ILE A 666 -17.47 51.45 -0.09
N LYS A 667 -18.75 51.19 0.21
CA LYS A 667 -19.24 51.16 1.59
C LYS A 667 -18.48 50.11 2.42
N VAL A 668 -18.27 50.38 3.71
CA VAL A 668 -17.63 49.44 4.65
C VAL A 668 -18.36 48.10 4.67
N SER A 669 -19.70 48.12 4.61
CA SER A 669 -20.53 46.90 4.50
C SER A 669 -20.18 46.05 3.27
N ASP A 670 -19.86 46.68 2.14
CA ASP A 670 -19.48 45.98 0.91
C ASP A 670 -18.05 45.43 1.00
N LYS A 671 -17.13 46.13 1.67
CA LYS A 671 -15.78 45.61 1.98
C LYS A 671 -15.86 44.37 2.86
N VAL A 672 -16.65 44.43 3.95
CA VAL A 672 -16.86 43.30 4.86
C VAL A 672 -17.48 42.12 4.12
N LYS A 673 -18.48 42.35 3.27
CA LYS A 673 -19.09 41.30 2.44
C LYS A 673 -18.07 40.65 1.50
N LYS A 674 -17.25 41.45 0.79
CA LYS A 674 -16.19 40.92 -0.09
C LYS A 674 -15.15 40.10 0.68
N LEU A 675 -14.72 40.59 1.85
CA LEU A 675 -13.79 39.88 2.73
C LEU A 675 -14.38 38.54 3.17
N MET A 676 -15.62 38.51 3.62
CA MET A 676 -16.28 37.28 4.05
C MET A 676 -16.37 36.25 2.93
N VAL A 677 -16.77 36.67 1.72
CA VAL A 677 -16.84 35.77 0.56
C VAL A 677 -15.45 35.22 0.22
N HIS A 678 -14.42 36.06 0.26
CA HIS A 678 -13.03 35.64 0.05
C HIS A 678 -12.57 34.62 1.09
N VAL A 679 -12.77 34.92 2.37
CA VAL A 679 -12.38 34.03 3.47
C VAL A 679 -13.12 32.69 3.39
N LEU A 680 -14.42 32.69 3.08
CA LEU A 680 -15.21 31.45 2.93
C LEU A 680 -14.72 30.62 1.74
N LYS A 681 -14.33 31.26 0.63
CA LYS A 681 -13.71 30.56 -0.50
C LYS A 681 -12.37 29.94 -0.08
N HIS A 682 -11.51 30.73 0.55
CA HIS A 682 -10.20 30.28 1.02
C HIS A 682 -10.32 29.13 2.04
N TRP A 683 -11.25 29.24 2.99
CA TRP A 683 -11.56 28.21 3.97
C TRP A 683 -11.92 26.89 3.30
N SER A 684 -12.85 26.93 2.33
CA SER A 684 -13.26 25.72 1.61
C SER A 684 -12.08 25.04 0.91
N THR A 685 -11.22 25.80 0.23
CA THR A 685 -10.05 25.25 -0.46
C THR A 685 -9.04 24.63 0.51
N ARG A 686 -8.74 25.31 1.62
CA ARG A 686 -7.71 24.87 2.58
C ARG A 686 -8.16 23.72 3.47
N ALA A 687 -9.42 23.73 3.92
CA ALA A 687 -10.01 22.65 4.70
C ALA A 687 -9.94 21.31 3.95
N VAL A 688 -10.27 21.32 2.66
CA VAL A 688 -10.21 20.15 1.79
C VAL A 688 -8.78 19.66 1.60
N ALA A 689 -7.83 20.56 1.34
CA ALA A 689 -6.43 20.21 1.21
C ALA A 689 -5.86 19.54 2.48
N ARG A 690 -6.25 20.05 3.66
CA ARG A 690 -5.87 19.46 4.96
C ARG A 690 -6.48 18.08 5.16
N PHE A 691 -7.78 17.92 4.88
CA PHE A 691 -8.46 16.63 4.97
C PHE A 691 -7.81 15.57 4.07
N ARG A 692 -7.50 15.90 2.82
CA ARG A 692 -6.85 14.96 1.88
C ARG A 692 -5.43 14.55 2.28
N SER A 693 -4.77 15.34 3.13
CA SER A 693 -3.47 14.98 3.71
C SER A 693 -3.58 14.19 5.02
N SER A 694 -4.79 13.92 5.51
CA SER A 694 -5.04 13.20 6.75
C SER A 694 -5.12 11.69 6.55
N GLU A 695 -4.99 10.94 7.64
CA GLU A 695 -5.13 9.48 7.66
C GLU A 695 -6.59 9.01 7.88
N ILE A 696 -7.54 9.94 8.06
CA ILE A 696 -8.95 9.60 8.26
C ILE A 696 -9.55 9.08 6.94
N ASP A 697 -10.05 7.86 6.98
CA ASP A 697 -10.57 7.13 5.82
C ASP A 697 -12.05 7.50 5.53
N LEU A 698 -12.28 8.75 5.07
CA LEU A 698 -13.60 9.21 4.65
C LEU A 698 -13.64 9.61 3.18
N PRO A 699 -14.78 9.45 2.48
CA PRO A 699 -14.90 9.84 1.08
C PRO A 699 -14.70 11.35 0.89
N ALA A 700 -13.58 11.73 0.25
CA ALA A 700 -13.18 13.13 0.09
C ALA A 700 -14.26 13.98 -0.60
N ALA A 701 -14.94 13.44 -1.62
CA ALA A 701 -16.02 14.13 -2.32
C ALA A 701 -17.21 14.51 -1.39
N LEU A 702 -17.53 13.64 -0.42
CA LEU A 702 -18.60 13.92 0.55
C LEU A 702 -18.18 14.98 1.58
N VAL A 703 -16.96 14.89 2.09
CA VAL A 703 -16.39 15.89 3.01
C VAL A 703 -16.28 17.26 2.34
N GLU A 704 -15.84 17.29 1.08
CA GLU A 704 -15.77 18.49 0.25
C GLU A 704 -17.14 19.13 0.04
N ARG A 705 -18.14 18.33 -0.34
CA ARG A 705 -19.51 18.81 -0.44
C ARG A 705 -19.97 19.39 0.88
N TYR A 706 -19.69 18.71 1.99
CA TYR A 706 -20.08 19.17 3.31
C TYR A 706 -19.53 20.56 3.64
N VAL A 707 -18.22 20.75 3.50
CA VAL A 707 -17.57 22.04 3.72
C VAL A 707 -18.17 23.11 2.79
N ARG A 708 -18.37 22.78 1.51
CA ARG A 708 -18.96 23.69 0.51
C ARG A 708 -20.38 24.11 0.88
N GLU A 709 -21.25 23.17 1.26
CA GLU A 709 -22.64 23.47 1.63
C GLU A 709 -22.70 24.41 2.84
N VAL A 710 -21.85 24.18 3.85
CA VAL A 710 -21.78 25.07 5.03
C VAL A 710 -21.23 26.45 4.65
N CYS A 711 -20.10 26.53 3.93
CA CYS A 711 -19.47 27.79 3.56
C CYS A 711 -20.29 28.63 2.57
N THR A 712 -21.14 28.01 1.75
CA THR A 712 -22.02 28.70 0.80
C THR A 712 -23.44 28.95 1.33
N SER A 713 -23.73 28.46 2.54
CA SER A 713 -25.05 28.58 3.15
C SER A 713 -25.49 30.03 3.31
N LYS A 714 -26.74 30.31 2.92
CA LYS A 714 -27.38 31.61 3.13
C LYS A 714 -27.53 31.97 4.62
N MET A 715 -27.44 30.98 5.51
CA MET A 715 -27.52 31.17 6.97
C MET A 715 -26.20 31.69 7.56
N LEU A 716 -25.05 31.45 6.92
CA LEU A 716 -23.74 31.79 7.48
C LEU A 716 -23.39 33.28 7.32
N LEU A 717 -23.69 33.88 6.16
CA LEU A 717 -23.37 35.29 5.89
C LEU A 717 -24.00 36.25 6.92
N PRO A 718 -25.28 36.15 7.31
CA PRO A 718 -25.84 37.00 8.35
C PRO A 718 -25.16 36.84 9.71
N VAL A 719 -24.79 35.61 10.08
CA VAL A 719 -24.11 35.29 11.36
C VAL A 719 -22.73 35.95 11.42
N LEU A 720 -21.93 35.75 10.37
CA LEU A 720 -20.60 36.35 10.26
C LEU A 720 -20.69 37.87 10.19
N GLY A 721 -21.55 38.41 9.32
CA GLY A 721 -21.70 39.84 9.10
C GLY A 721 -22.08 40.59 10.38
N LYS A 722 -23.07 40.09 11.14
CA LYS A 722 -23.45 40.68 12.44
C LYS A 722 -22.32 40.61 13.46
N SER A 723 -21.52 39.54 13.44
CA SER A 723 -20.45 39.32 14.42
C SER A 723 -19.21 40.18 14.14
N ILE A 724 -18.83 40.40 12.87
CA ILE A 724 -17.57 41.08 12.55
C ILE A 724 -17.73 42.55 12.14
N PHE A 725 -18.87 42.95 11.56
CA PHE A 725 -19.09 44.31 11.06
C PHE A 725 -18.78 45.43 12.07
N PRO A 726 -19.12 45.33 13.38
CA PRO A 726 -18.80 46.35 14.36
C PRO A 726 -17.31 46.68 14.49
N TYR A 727 -16.43 45.73 14.14
CA TYR A 727 -14.97 45.88 14.25
C TYR A 727 -14.35 46.60 13.05
N PHE A 728 -15.08 46.74 11.93
CA PHE A 728 -14.63 47.45 10.73
C PHE A 728 -15.01 48.93 10.71
N ASN A 729 -15.81 49.41 11.67
CA ASN A 729 -16.13 50.83 11.86
C ASN A 729 -15.14 51.56 12.78
N LYS A 730 -14.10 50.87 13.26
CA LYS A 730 -13.06 51.43 14.15
C LYS A 730 -11.90 52.00 13.33
N SER A 731 -11.20 52.98 13.90
CA SER A 731 -10.02 53.63 13.29
C SER A 731 -8.87 52.65 13.06
N ASP A 732 -8.79 51.61 13.89
CA ASP A 732 -7.82 50.52 13.77
C ASP A 732 -8.57 49.18 13.87
N ILE A 733 -8.26 48.26 12.96
CA ILE A 733 -8.96 46.98 12.84
C ILE A 733 -8.13 45.91 13.54
N ASP A 734 -8.70 45.32 14.58
CA ASP A 734 -8.12 44.16 15.26
C ASP A 734 -8.37 42.89 14.42
N PHE A 735 -7.43 42.61 13.51
CA PHE A 735 -7.51 41.43 12.65
C PHE A 735 -7.45 40.11 13.42
N SER A 736 -6.81 40.09 14.59
CA SER A 736 -6.67 38.90 15.42
C SER A 736 -7.99 38.52 16.10
N LEU A 737 -8.73 39.53 16.58
CA LEU A 737 -10.08 39.33 17.09
C LEU A 737 -11.07 38.97 15.97
N VAL A 738 -10.97 39.63 14.81
CA VAL A 738 -11.83 39.31 13.65
C VAL A 738 -11.60 37.87 13.18
N SER A 739 -10.34 37.43 13.06
CA SER A 739 -10.03 36.05 12.68
C SER A 739 -10.56 35.05 13.70
N MET A 740 -10.37 35.31 15.00
CA MET A 740 -10.91 34.45 16.07
C MET A 740 -12.44 34.33 15.99
N ILE A 741 -13.16 35.45 15.79
CA ILE A 741 -14.62 35.43 15.62
C ILE A 741 -15.03 34.61 14.40
N MET A 742 -14.36 34.80 13.25
CA MET A 742 -14.67 34.06 12.04
C MET A 742 -14.39 32.57 12.19
N GLN A 743 -13.24 32.20 12.75
CA GLN A 743 -12.85 30.82 13.02
C GLN A 743 -13.92 30.12 13.86
N VAL A 744 -14.24 30.72 15.00
CA VAL A 744 -15.25 30.21 15.93
C VAL A 744 -16.61 30.03 15.26
N LYS A 745 -17.10 31.04 14.54
CA LYS A 745 -18.44 30.99 13.93
C LYS A 745 -18.54 30.01 12.77
N ILE A 746 -17.47 29.82 12.01
CA ILE A 746 -17.43 28.84 10.92
C ILE A 746 -17.33 27.43 11.51
N SER A 747 -16.46 27.20 12.51
CA SER A 747 -16.36 25.91 13.21
C SER A 747 -17.64 25.52 13.93
N ASP A 748 -18.33 26.47 14.60
CA ASP A 748 -19.65 26.23 15.21
C ASP A 748 -20.66 25.76 14.15
N ALA A 749 -20.67 26.39 12.97
CA ALA A 749 -21.52 25.97 11.85
C ALA A 749 -21.18 24.56 11.33
N LEU A 750 -19.90 24.21 11.27
CA LEU A 750 -19.41 22.87 10.90
C LEU A 750 -19.63 21.81 11.99
N LEU A 751 -19.83 22.20 13.24
CA LEU A 751 -20.05 21.26 14.34
C LEU A 751 -21.53 20.92 14.50
N HIS A 752 -22.43 21.91 14.34
CA HIS A 752 -23.84 21.75 14.72
C HIS A 752 -24.85 22.35 13.72
N LEU A 753 -24.45 22.66 12.48
CA LEU A 753 -25.34 23.06 11.39
C LEU A 753 -26.31 24.19 11.76
N PHE A 754 -25.80 25.24 12.41
CA PHE A 754 -26.57 26.43 12.81
C PHE A 754 -27.66 26.19 13.87
N SER A 755 -27.64 25.08 14.61
CA SER A 755 -28.51 24.88 15.77
C SER A 755 -28.35 25.97 16.85
N ASP A 756 -29.46 26.36 17.50
CA ASP A 756 -29.50 27.32 18.62
C ASP A 756 -29.03 26.69 19.97
N ARG A 757 -28.18 25.66 19.95
CA ARG A 757 -27.64 25.08 21.18
C ARG A 757 -26.75 26.12 21.88
N GLY A 758 -27.16 26.56 23.07
CA GLY A 758 -26.31 27.37 23.93
C GLY A 758 -25.02 26.62 24.28
N ARG A 759 -23.88 27.31 24.23
CA ARG A 759 -22.60 26.76 24.72
C ARG A 759 -22.78 26.32 26.16
N ARG A 760 -22.66 25.02 26.41
CA ARG A 760 -22.47 24.51 27.76
C ARG A 760 -20.97 24.37 27.97
N THR A 761 -20.45 25.03 28.99
CA THR A 761 -19.17 24.63 29.56
C THR A 761 -19.31 23.15 29.94
N PRO A 762 -18.38 22.27 29.52
CA PRO A 762 -18.39 20.90 30.00
C PRO A 762 -18.43 20.95 31.53
N GLU A 763 -19.29 20.14 32.14
CA GLU A 763 -19.17 19.94 33.59
C GLU A 763 -17.74 19.48 33.86
N ILE A 764 -17.13 20.05 34.91
CA ILE A 764 -15.76 19.69 35.33
C ILE A 764 -15.72 18.16 35.36
N PRO A 765 -14.77 17.51 34.65
CA PRO A 765 -14.67 16.05 34.70
C PRO A 765 -14.65 15.67 36.17
N VAL A 766 -15.56 14.80 36.59
CA VAL A 766 -15.56 14.28 37.96
C VAL A 766 -14.14 13.77 38.19
N ARG A 767 -13.41 14.44 39.07
CA ARG A 767 -12.11 13.96 39.52
C ARG A 767 -12.44 12.65 40.22
N LEU A 768 -12.10 11.53 39.59
CA LEU A 768 -11.89 10.29 40.31
C LEU A 768 -10.66 10.54 41.20
N SER A 769 -10.88 11.21 42.33
CA SER A 769 -9.90 11.24 43.40
C SER A 769 -9.91 9.85 44.01
N TYR A 770 -8.90 9.05 43.67
CA TYR A 770 -8.44 8.02 44.57
C TYR A 770 -7.93 8.74 45.82
N SER A 771 -8.80 8.91 46.82
CA SER A 771 -8.36 9.19 48.17
C SER A 771 -7.90 7.87 48.77
N GLU A 772 -6.59 7.67 48.82
CA GLU A 772 -6.02 6.76 49.80
C GLU A 772 -6.53 7.19 51.18
N THR A 773 -7.20 6.26 51.85
CA THR A 773 -7.65 6.40 53.23
C THR A 773 -6.47 6.72 54.13
N ALA A 774 -6.36 7.98 54.56
CA ALA A 774 -5.72 8.35 55.81
C ALA A 774 -6.85 8.81 56.74
N GLY A 775 -7.05 8.07 57.84
CA GLY A 775 -8.09 8.35 58.81
C GLY A 775 -7.92 9.73 59.46
N ASP A 776 -9.02 10.37 59.84
CA ASP A 776 -9.57 10.27 61.19
C ASP A 776 -10.83 11.17 61.30
N GLY A 777 -11.83 10.72 62.05
CA GLY A 777 -12.86 11.60 62.64
C GLY A 777 -14.20 11.84 61.93
N GLY A 778 -15.22 11.08 62.34
CA GLY A 778 -16.46 11.68 62.86
C GLY A 778 -17.78 11.60 62.06
N SER A 779 -18.72 10.81 62.62
CA SER A 779 -20.21 10.87 62.56
C SER A 779 -20.92 10.68 61.20
N GLU A 780 -21.50 9.51 60.93
CA GLU A 780 -22.90 9.08 61.19
C GLU A 780 -23.84 9.38 60.00
N ASP A 781 -24.14 8.36 59.17
CA ASP A 781 -25.45 7.68 59.19
C ASP A 781 -25.61 6.59 58.10
N ALA A 782 -26.08 5.43 58.57
CA ALA A 782 -26.78 4.32 57.89
C ALA A 782 -26.18 3.68 56.61
N ALA A 783 -25.41 2.61 56.79
CA ALA A 783 -25.28 1.53 55.81
C ALA A 783 -25.89 0.25 56.39
N GLU A 784 -26.91 -0.30 55.74
CA GLU A 784 -27.37 -1.67 55.97
C GLU A 784 -26.25 -2.62 55.55
N GLU A 785 -25.76 -3.43 56.49
CA GLU A 785 -24.82 -4.52 56.23
C GLU A 785 -25.51 -5.58 55.36
N ILE A 786 -24.99 -5.79 54.15
CA ILE A 786 -25.38 -6.90 53.28
C ILE A 786 -24.84 -8.19 53.89
N ASP A 787 -25.72 -9.12 54.21
CA ASP A 787 -25.36 -10.45 54.71
C ASP A 787 -24.87 -11.32 53.55
N TRP A 788 -23.54 -11.50 53.49
CA TRP A 788 -22.85 -12.29 52.47
C TRP A 788 -23.10 -13.80 52.59
N ALA A 789 -23.86 -14.26 53.59
CA ALA A 789 -24.21 -15.67 53.73
C ALA A 789 -25.39 -16.12 52.86
N ASP A 790 -26.10 -15.20 52.18
CA ASP A 790 -27.32 -15.49 51.41
C ASP A 790 -27.17 -15.32 49.89
N VAL A 791 -25.93 -15.26 49.38
CA VAL A 791 -25.65 -15.20 47.94
C VAL A 791 -25.39 -16.61 47.40
N ASP A 792 -26.42 -17.21 46.79
CA ASP A 792 -26.32 -18.49 46.10
C ASP A 792 -25.66 -18.30 44.72
N PHE A 793 -24.53 -18.95 44.49
CA PHE A 793 -23.70 -18.79 43.28
C PHE A 793 -24.03 -19.81 42.18
N GLU A 794 -25.08 -20.62 42.31
CA GLU A 794 -25.43 -21.69 41.35
C GLU A 794 -26.63 -21.41 40.42
N GLU A 795 -27.15 -20.18 40.33
CA GLU A 795 -28.09 -19.84 39.26
C GLU A 795 -27.34 -19.36 38.00
N GLU A 796 -27.15 -20.24 37.01
CA GLU A 796 -26.83 -19.84 35.64
C GLU A 796 -28.03 -19.08 35.03
N PRO A 797 -27.91 -17.80 34.64
CA PRO A 797 -28.92 -17.14 33.85
C PRO A 797 -28.89 -17.73 32.45
N GLY A 798 -30.03 -18.25 31.99
CA GLY A 798 -30.19 -18.88 30.69
C GLY A 798 -29.67 -18.03 29.53
N GLN A 799 -29.06 -18.72 28.57
CA GLN A 799 -28.57 -18.19 27.30
C GLN A 799 -29.66 -17.39 26.57
N ALA A 800 -29.63 -16.06 26.71
CA ALA A 800 -30.19 -15.16 25.72
C ALA A 800 -29.06 -14.79 24.75
N GLU A 801 -29.24 -15.08 23.47
CA GLU A 801 -28.37 -14.56 22.41
C GLU A 801 -28.29 -13.02 22.55
N PRO A 802 -27.10 -12.41 22.47
CA PRO A 802 -27.02 -10.96 22.48
C PRO A 802 -27.54 -10.42 21.14
N GLU A 803 -28.77 -9.90 21.14
CA GLU A 803 -29.21 -8.95 20.12
C GLU A 803 -28.25 -7.76 20.15
N HIS A 804 -27.49 -7.60 19.06
CA HIS A 804 -26.77 -6.38 18.67
C HIS A 804 -26.01 -5.65 19.80
N VAL A 805 -24.70 -5.90 19.92
CA VAL A 805 -23.82 -5.04 20.73
C VAL A 805 -23.61 -3.71 19.99
N ASP A 806 -24.47 -2.73 20.26
CA ASP A 806 -24.24 -1.35 19.84
C ASP A 806 -23.18 -0.72 20.75
N ILE A 807 -22.01 -0.41 20.20
CA ILE A 807 -20.97 0.33 20.90
C ILE A 807 -21.46 1.77 21.11
N VAL A 808 -21.93 2.09 22.32
CA VAL A 808 -22.33 3.44 22.70
C VAL A 808 -21.12 4.24 23.18
N PHE A 809 -20.60 5.14 22.34
CA PHE A 809 -19.52 6.04 22.72
C PHE A 809 -20.01 7.16 23.66
N ALA A 810 -19.43 7.26 24.86
CA ALA A 810 -19.71 8.36 25.78
C ALA A 810 -19.21 9.70 25.19
N GLY A 811 -20.09 10.71 25.09
CA GLY A 811 -19.75 12.06 24.56
C GLY A 811 -20.34 12.41 23.19
N ASN A 812 -21.19 11.57 22.61
CA ASN A 812 -21.60 11.62 21.20
C ASN A 812 -22.72 12.63 20.83
N GLY A 813 -23.09 13.55 21.73
CA GLY A 813 -24.27 14.41 21.55
C GLY A 813 -24.18 15.44 20.42
N PHE A 814 -22.99 15.75 19.92
CA PHE A 814 -22.78 16.61 18.75
C PHE A 814 -22.88 15.82 17.45
N PHE A 815 -22.26 14.64 17.37
CA PHE A 815 -22.35 13.76 16.20
C PHE A 815 -23.78 13.31 15.94
N GLU A 816 -24.52 12.81 16.95
CA GLU A 816 -25.90 12.34 16.72
C GLU A 816 -26.82 13.49 16.28
N HIS A 817 -26.60 14.69 16.79
CA HIS A 817 -27.30 15.88 16.31
C HIS A 817 -26.91 16.22 14.87
N TRP A 818 -25.62 16.27 14.57
CA TRP A 818 -25.12 16.53 13.22
C TRP A 818 -25.64 15.49 12.21
N ALA A 819 -25.58 14.21 12.57
CA ALA A 819 -26.08 13.09 11.78
C ALA A 819 -27.58 13.22 11.46
N ALA A 820 -28.39 13.60 12.45
CA ALA A 820 -29.82 13.81 12.26
C ALA A 820 -30.14 15.08 11.43
N GLN A 821 -29.32 16.13 11.53
CA GLN A 821 -29.58 17.42 10.90
C GLN A 821 -28.94 17.58 9.51
N LEU A 822 -27.96 16.75 9.14
CA LEU A 822 -27.25 16.90 7.87
C LEU A 822 -28.15 16.67 6.64
N PRO A 823 -28.96 15.60 6.55
CA PRO A 823 -29.88 15.42 5.42
C PRO A 823 -30.89 16.57 5.22
N PRO A 824 -31.64 17.03 6.25
CA PRO A 824 -32.57 18.14 6.07
C PRO A 824 -31.84 19.47 5.79
N PHE A 825 -30.60 19.64 6.27
CA PHE A 825 -29.77 20.79 5.93
C PHE A 825 -29.44 20.85 4.44
N TYR A 826 -29.02 19.74 3.82
CA TYR A 826 -28.70 19.69 2.39
C TYR A 826 -29.91 20.06 1.52
N VAL A 827 -31.07 19.47 1.82
CA VAL A 827 -32.31 19.76 1.08
C VAL A 827 -32.70 21.23 1.18
N LYS A 828 -32.59 21.83 2.37
CA LYS A 828 -32.92 23.24 2.61
C LYS A 828 -31.95 24.20 1.92
N ASN A 829 -30.68 23.83 1.79
CA ASN A 829 -29.63 24.70 1.29
C ASN A 829 -29.50 24.71 -0.25
N ALA A 830 -29.97 23.65 -0.93
CA ALA A 830 -29.81 23.39 -2.37
C ALA A 830 -30.53 24.36 -3.37
N GLY A 831 -30.77 25.62 -3.01
CA GLY A 831 -31.61 26.59 -3.74
C GLY A 831 -31.63 26.51 -5.29
N GLY A 832 -32.83 26.59 -5.86
CA GLY A 832 -33.23 26.19 -7.22
C GLY A 832 -32.57 26.84 -8.46
N LYS A 833 -31.27 26.69 -8.65
CA LYS A 833 -30.56 27.00 -9.92
C LYS A 833 -30.36 25.77 -10.84
N VAL A 834 -31.28 24.82 -10.84
CA VAL A 834 -31.16 23.55 -11.59
C VAL A 834 -31.31 23.75 -13.11
N LYS A 835 -32.18 24.68 -13.55
CA LYS A 835 -32.56 24.81 -14.97
C LYS A 835 -31.51 25.42 -15.90
N SER A 836 -30.61 26.27 -15.40
CA SER A 836 -29.58 26.96 -16.21
C SER A 836 -28.33 26.11 -16.47
N ALA A 837 -28.14 25.01 -15.73
CA ALA A 837 -26.92 24.20 -15.80
C ALA A 837 -27.01 23.02 -16.79
N MET A 838 -28.22 22.58 -17.19
CA MET A 838 -28.39 21.38 -18.03
C MET A 838 -28.10 21.56 -19.51
N ASP A 839 -28.15 22.79 -20.02
CA ASP A 839 -27.85 23.10 -21.42
C ASP A 839 -26.34 23.26 -21.67
N ASP A 840 -25.52 23.20 -20.61
CA ASP A 840 -24.06 23.17 -20.70
C ASP A 840 -23.61 21.83 -21.32
N PRO A 841 -22.91 21.84 -22.48
CA PRO A 841 -22.38 20.63 -23.13
C PRO A 841 -21.56 19.75 -22.19
N ARG A 842 -20.88 20.34 -21.21
CA ARG A 842 -20.12 19.63 -20.18
C ARG A 842 -21.04 18.81 -19.25
N VAL A 843 -22.15 19.39 -18.84
CA VAL A 843 -23.15 18.70 -18.00
C VAL A 843 -23.81 17.56 -18.77
N GLN A 844 -24.02 17.72 -20.07
CA GLN A 844 -24.51 16.62 -20.92
C GLN A 844 -23.52 15.45 -20.99
N GLN A 845 -22.20 15.74 -21.08
CA GLN A 845 -21.17 14.70 -21.04
C GLN A 845 -21.14 13.98 -19.68
N LEU A 846 -21.26 14.70 -18.57
CA LEU A 846 -21.32 14.12 -17.23
C LEU A 846 -22.57 13.26 -17.02
N VAL A 847 -23.74 13.70 -17.53
CA VAL A 847 -24.98 12.90 -17.50
C VAL A 847 -24.85 11.64 -18.37
N ALA A 848 -24.20 11.73 -19.52
CA ALA A 848 -23.92 10.55 -20.35
C ALA A 848 -22.98 9.57 -19.64
N ALA A 849 -21.94 10.06 -18.97
CA ALA A 849 -21.05 9.23 -18.15
C ALA A 849 -21.79 8.57 -16.98
N LEU A 850 -22.73 9.29 -16.33
CA LEU A 850 -23.58 8.73 -15.27
C LEU A 850 -24.46 7.61 -15.81
N GLY A 851 -25.15 7.83 -16.93
CA GLY A 851 -25.98 6.79 -17.56
C GLY A 851 -25.17 5.56 -17.99
N GLN A 852 -23.91 5.76 -18.45
CA GLN A 852 -22.99 4.67 -18.75
C GLN A 852 -22.62 3.89 -17.47
N ALA A 853 -22.26 4.59 -16.38
CA ALA A 853 -21.93 3.96 -15.10
C ALA A 853 -23.13 3.19 -14.50
N GLU A 854 -24.33 3.78 -14.50
CA GLU A 854 -25.57 3.16 -13.98
C GLU A 854 -26.05 1.96 -14.81
N SER A 855 -25.63 1.87 -16.08
CA SER A 855 -25.97 0.73 -16.94
C SER A 855 -25.27 -0.57 -16.53
N VAL A 856 -24.15 -0.45 -15.80
CA VAL A 856 -23.36 -1.57 -15.29
C VAL A 856 -24.05 -2.16 -14.06
N ARG A 857 -24.24 -3.48 -14.05
CA ARG A 857 -24.71 -4.23 -12.88
C ARG A 857 -23.56 -5.06 -12.30
N LEU A 858 -23.16 -4.78 -11.06
CA LEU A 858 -22.04 -5.41 -10.34
C LEU A 858 -22.49 -6.26 -9.15
#